data_AF-A0A968WE17-F1
#
_entry.id   AF-A0A968WE17-F1
#
_cell.length_a   1.000
_cell.length_b   1.000
_cell.length_c   1.000
_cell.angle_alpha   90.00
_cell.angle_beta   90.00
_cell.angle_gamma   90.00
#
_symmetry.space_group_name_H-M   'P 1'
#
loop_
_entity.id
_entity.type
_entity.pdbx_description
1 polymer ?
#
loop_
_entity_poly.entity_id
_entity_poly.type
_entity_poly.pdbx_seq_one_letter_code
_entity_poly.pdbx_strand_id
1 'polypeptide(L)'
;MYHLFSANTGVALKTAVNANTNYPQEIKQNVSEKVADTDDKTTATDILRDEIEIYLRNRTRRIPFAEVGQNASKADAEVGFNQTTFDVKLDPPADWREPITSGNLTGTSVSLTTSNLSATFPDLQKQEGVQTQIGDRVFVGNNLPARWLKGSNYVGAEENQLIAGVNWNRPTSGAKQRWRNSQIQPLADLGITDRNGFWEEKAYEQPKNALDNVGGVRIITGAGIYRDDDGDPAKGTPTYSRTAPVAPTPTALLQTNPVHSPNAVDTATNILKFKNLDNIYVWSDTMRMSSANPATTGTGDLLMRATAVYHYKINSAAGVAQEPLACVSSYHDPSYRFLNDTNGNGVWDSGETYTDSRRNTSSVATASSFAGVLPANTATTGGKSNNGVVYTYPGRTTFGANRASLERQARLVYPNGRVVNQPLRDALSKFSGTTIPSTLQASDYSAIDTALCAISILNNPASNTVAAGTANMPPHGAIREASFLDGREAKQVSKLGANFAALGNQNDLDLELRQPLEVRTTDIDLGQLASTVVNTTEYLLPNSGIIYASRDDAMRDASDISTQSEILSPTDFKLDPTRRPNAIRLINGATLARNPSVNQNRYTAQEKGLILATNLPAYIRGAFNLHRTPTALTTEIEEFITLAATNFYNRNNPNTNFACRPGRTGCPTAANTGDLWRPATLIADSMTLLSGSFLDGTRSEGDFDINNNTGVPVPDFNLSATSLNGTTLDPITRSRLSNGFLENGFVTNANWWKANAATSPNPSPTGRIEPRNTGNLGAGTAEQLGSYALNGVTPIQRRVNSVPLYVMEMCRKEDVGDCQPNDWFVGFDH
;
A
#
# COMPACT_ATOMS: atom_id res chain seq x y z
N MET A 1 -9.35 -23.66 22.96
CA MET A 1 -8.14 -24.12 22.25
C MET A 1 -6.80 -23.40 22.57
N TYR A 2 -6.70 -22.07 22.72
CA TYR A 2 -5.42 -21.35 22.96
C TYR A 2 -4.75 -21.54 24.34
N HIS A 3 -5.47 -22.10 25.32
CA HIS A 3 -4.98 -22.24 26.70
C HIS A 3 -4.15 -23.51 26.96
N LEU A 4 -3.79 -24.30 25.93
CA LEU A 4 -3.17 -25.62 26.13
C LEU A 4 -1.65 -25.69 25.93
N PHE A 5 -0.96 -24.60 25.60
CA PHE A 5 0.50 -24.67 25.40
C PHE A 5 1.27 -23.78 26.40
N SER A 6 1.77 -24.44 27.45
CA SER A 6 2.87 -23.95 28.30
C SER A 6 4.24 -24.05 27.60
N ALA A 7 4.26 -24.34 26.30
CA ALA A 7 5.47 -24.45 25.50
C ALA A 7 6.17 -23.09 25.40
N ASN A 8 7.45 -23.04 25.79
CA ASN A 8 8.27 -21.82 25.77
C ASN A 8 9.28 -21.81 24.60
N THR A 9 9.26 -22.83 23.74
CA THR A 9 10.19 -23.03 22.62
C THR A 9 9.49 -23.70 21.44
N GLY A 10 9.98 -23.47 20.22
CA GLY A 10 9.46 -24.10 18.99
C GLY A 10 9.44 -25.64 19.05
N VAL A 11 10.47 -26.27 19.63
CA VAL A 11 10.52 -27.74 19.86
C VAL A 11 9.35 -28.23 20.70
N ALA A 12 9.05 -27.53 21.80
CA ALA A 12 7.97 -27.91 22.70
C ALA A 12 6.60 -27.77 22.01
N LEU A 13 6.43 -26.74 21.19
CA LEU A 13 5.21 -26.53 20.41
C LEU A 13 5.02 -27.63 19.35
N LYS A 14 6.04 -27.95 18.56
CA LYS A 14 5.99 -29.07 17.58
C LYS A 14 5.55 -30.37 18.22
N THR A 15 6.18 -30.71 19.34
CA THR A 15 5.89 -31.95 20.07
C THR A 15 4.43 -32.00 20.50
N ALA A 16 3.93 -30.88 21.04
CA ALA A 16 2.58 -30.79 21.54
C ALA A 16 1.51 -30.81 20.43
N VAL A 17 1.77 -30.15 19.29
CA VAL A 17 0.90 -30.19 18.10
C VAL A 17 0.84 -31.59 17.52
N ASN A 18 1.98 -32.27 17.38
CA ASN A 18 2.03 -33.64 16.85
C ASN A 18 1.28 -34.64 17.75
N ALA A 19 1.38 -34.49 19.07
CA ALA A 19 0.69 -35.34 20.05
C ALA A 19 -0.83 -35.12 20.11
N ASN A 20 -1.33 -33.95 19.72
CA ASN A 20 -2.76 -33.62 19.81
C ASN A 20 -3.56 -34.34 18.70
N THR A 21 -4.52 -35.18 19.07
CA THR A 21 -5.35 -35.95 18.13
C THR A 21 -6.36 -35.10 17.35
N ASN A 22 -6.65 -33.89 17.81
CA ASN A 22 -7.69 -33.04 17.23
C ASN A 22 -7.16 -32.22 16.05
N TYR A 23 -5.83 -32.07 15.92
CA TYR A 23 -5.23 -31.42 14.77
C TYR A 23 -5.19 -32.34 13.55
N PRO A 24 -5.69 -31.88 12.39
CA PRO A 24 -5.52 -32.57 11.12
C PRO A 24 -4.04 -32.82 10.78
N GLN A 25 -3.77 -33.90 10.04
CA GLN A 25 -2.41 -34.29 9.67
C GLN A 25 -1.69 -33.23 8.82
N GLU A 26 -2.43 -32.49 7.99
CA GLU A 26 -1.91 -31.35 7.21
C GLU A 26 -1.29 -30.28 8.11
N ILE A 27 -2.00 -29.84 9.17
CA ILE A 27 -1.49 -28.85 10.12
C ILE A 27 -0.25 -29.40 10.86
N LYS A 28 -0.29 -30.66 11.30
CA LYS A 28 0.85 -31.29 11.99
C LYS A 28 2.11 -31.30 11.14
N GLN A 29 1.97 -31.65 9.87
CA GLN A 29 3.07 -31.68 8.93
C GLN A 29 3.62 -30.27 8.70
N ASN A 30 2.75 -29.30 8.37
CA ASN A 30 3.17 -27.93 8.09
C ASN A 30 3.86 -27.28 9.30
N VAL A 31 3.31 -27.45 10.51
CA VAL A 31 3.93 -26.94 11.75
C VAL A 31 5.29 -27.59 11.99
N SER A 32 5.43 -28.89 11.74
CA SER A 32 6.71 -29.59 11.91
C SER A 32 7.78 -29.11 10.93
N GLU A 33 7.37 -28.74 9.72
CA GLU A 33 8.24 -28.24 8.64
C GLU A 33 8.61 -26.76 8.83
N LYS A 34 7.67 -25.93 9.29
CA LYS A 34 7.83 -24.46 9.32
C LYS A 34 8.34 -23.89 10.63
N VAL A 35 7.93 -24.44 11.77
CA VAL A 35 8.46 -24.00 13.06
C VAL A 35 9.93 -24.42 13.13
N ALA A 36 10.85 -23.53 13.45
CA ALA A 36 12.22 -23.90 13.77
C ALA A 36 12.34 -24.28 15.25
N ASP A 37 13.28 -25.17 15.56
CA ASP A 37 13.52 -25.58 16.95
C ASP A 37 13.96 -24.41 17.85
N THR A 38 14.59 -23.41 17.22
CA THR A 38 15.06 -22.16 17.83
C THR A 38 14.01 -21.08 17.94
N ASP A 39 12.81 -21.28 17.37
CA ASP A 39 11.77 -20.25 17.43
C ASP A 39 11.34 -19.98 18.86
N ASP A 40 11.08 -18.71 19.14
CA ASP A 40 10.46 -18.31 20.38
C ASP A 40 8.99 -18.74 20.42
N LYS A 41 8.38 -18.63 21.61
CA LYS A 41 6.98 -19.01 21.82
C LYS A 41 6.03 -18.25 20.90
N THR A 42 6.27 -16.97 20.66
CA THR A 42 5.37 -16.09 19.91
C THR A 42 5.40 -16.50 18.44
N THR A 43 6.59 -16.55 17.83
CA THR A 43 6.76 -16.98 16.43
C THR A 43 6.16 -18.36 16.18
N ALA A 44 6.47 -19.34 17.03
CA ALA A 44 5.94 -20.69 16.87
C ALA A 44 4.40 -20.75 17.02
N THR A 45 3.82 -19.90 17.86
CA THR A 45 2.36 -19.83 18.05
C THR A 45 1.67 -19.12 16.89
N ASP A 46 2.30 -18.09 16.32
CA ASP A 46 1.77 -17.36 15.16
C ASP A 46 1.78 -18.27 13.92
N ILE A 47 2.85 -19.03 13.68
CA ILE A 47 2.87 -20.05 12.60
C ILE A 47 1.71 -21.05 12.76
N LEU A 48 1.48 -21.58 13.98
CA LEU A 48 0.36 -22.48 14.23
C LEU A 48 -1.00 -21.82 13.98
N ARG A 49 -1.15 -20.54 14.34
CA ARG A 49 -2.37 -19.76 14.08
C ARG A 49 -2.63 -19.67 12.58
N ASP A 50 -1.62 -19.31 11.81
CA ASP A 50 -1.71 -19.15 10.36
C ASP A 50 -2.10 -20.46 9.67
N GLU A 51 -1.48 -21.59 10.09
CA GLU A 51 -1.83 -22.91 9.55
C GLU A 51 -3.27 -23.33 9.86
N ILE A 52 -3.75 -23.05 11.07
CA ILE A 52 -5.15 -23.28 11.45
C ILE A 52 -6.08 -22.41 10.61
N GLU A 53 -5.74 -21.14 10.43
CA GLU A 53 -6.52 -20.20 9.65
C GLU A 53 -6.62 -20.62 8.18
N ILE A 54 -5.50 -20.96 7.53
CA ILE A 54 -5.46 -21.46 6.16
C ILE A 54 -6.30 -22.74 6.03
N TYR A 55 -6.15 -23.67 6.98
CA TYR A 55 -6.91 -24.91 6.98
C TYR A 55 -8.42 -24.65 7.00
N LEU A 56 -8.88 -23.74 7.86
CA LEU A 56 -10.28 -23.37 8.00
C LEU A 56 -10.80 -22.56 6.81
N ARG A 57 -10.05 -21.55 6.34
CA ARG A 57 -10.41 -20.73 5.17
C ARG A 57 -10.59 -21.59 3.93
N ASN A 58 -9.72 -22.57 3.70
CA ASN A 58 -9.84 -23.48 2.56
C ASN A 58 -11.13 -24.33 2.59
N ARG A 59 -11.73 -24.51 3.77
CA ARG A 59 -12.93 -25.34 4.00
C ARG A 59 -14.18 -24.51 4.27
N THR A 60 -14.09 -23.19 4.22
CA THR A 60 -15.20 -22.27 4.47
C THR A 60 -15.60 -21.61 3.15
N ARG A 61 -16.91 -21.58 2.85
CA ARG A 61 -17.44 -20.89 1.67
C ARG A 61 -17.55 -19.40 1.93
N ARG A 62 -17.68 -18.59 0.88
CA ARG A 62 -17.93 -17.15 1.04
C ARG A 62 -19.41 -16.94 1.37
N ILE A 63 -19.71 -16.19 2.42
CA ILE A 63 -21.10 -15.91 2.80
C ILE A 63 -21.54 -14.62 2.11
N PRO A 64 -22.53 -14.65 1.19
CA PRO A 64 -22.99 -13.44 0.51
C PRO A 64 -23.89 -12.60 1.42
N PHE A 65 -23.99 -11.29 1.13
CA PHE A 65 -24.87 -10.38 1.87
C PHE A 65 -26.35 -10.73 1.87
N ALA A 66 -26.78 -11.58 0.94
CA ALA A 66 -28.12 -12.14 0.94
C ALA A 66 -28.36 -12.98 2.21
N GLU A 67 -27.36 -13.78 2.64
CA GLU A 67 -27.46 -14.65 3.81
C GLU A 67 -27.20 -13.89 5.11
N VAL A 68 -26.14 -13.07 5.13
CA VAL A 68 -25.78 -12.25 6.30
C VAL A 68 -25.81 -10.79 5.85
N GLY A 69 -26.86 -10.07 6.26
CA GLY A 69 -27.08 -8.69 5.83
C GLY A 69 -25.91 -7.77 6.20
N GLN A 70 -25.76 -6.66 5.49
CA GLN A 70 -24.68 -5.68 5.70
C GLN A 70 -24.63 -5.09 7.13
N ASN A 71 -25.75 -5.14 7.87
CA ASN A 71 -25.87 -4.66 9.25
C ASN A 71 -25.84 -5.81 10.30
N ALA A 72 -25.48 -7.02 9.88
CA ALA A 72 -25.38 -8.16 10.79
C ALA A 72 -24.25 -7.92 11.80
N SER A 73 -24.55 -8.22 13.07
CA SER A 73 -23.59 -8.20 14.16
C SER A 73 -22.69 -9.44 14.13
N LYS A 74 -21.59 -9.42 14.88
CA LYS A 74 -20.78 -10.61 15.16
C LYS A 74 -21.63 -11.77 15.68
N ALA A 75 -22.61 -11.49 16.53
CA ALA A 75 -23.50 -12.53 17.06
C ALA A 75 -24.34 -13.20 15.95
N ASP A 76 -24.75 -12.43 14.93
CA ASP A 76 -25.47 -12.96 13.77
C ASP A 76 -24.56 -13.85 12.90
N ALA A 77 -23.28 -13.51 12.79
CA ALA A 77 -22.28 -14.31 12.08
C ALA A 77 -21.87 -15.59 12.84
N GLU A 78 -21.93 -15.59 14.18
CA GLU A 78 -21.59 -16.72 15.04
C GLU A 78 -22.76 -17.69 15.28
N VAL A 79 -23.96 -17.42 14.74
CA VAL A 79 -25.11 -18.32 14.86
C VAL A 79 -24.74 -19.72 14.35
N GLY A 80 -24.93 -20.73 15.20
CA GLY A 80 -24.61 -22.13 14.88
C GLY A 80 -23.16 -22.55 15.21
N PHE A 81 -22.31 -21.62 15.66
CA PHE A 81 -20.97 -21.96 16.16
C PHE A 81 -21.07 -22.64 17.54
N ASN A 82 -20.50 -23.84 17.67
CA ASN A 82 -20.42 -24.57 18.94
C ASN A 82 -18.95 -24.86 19.26
N GLN A 83 -18.41 -24.12 20.21
CA GLN A 83 -17.03 -24.23 20.66
C GLN A 83 -16.66 -25.66 21.08
N THR A 84 -17.56 -26.36 21.78
CA THR A 84 -17.34 -27.74 22.26
C THR A 84 -17.13 -28.73 21.11
N THR A 85 -17.91 -28.59 20.04
CA THR A 85 -17.78 -29.43 18.84
C THR A 85 -16.49 -29.09 18.09
N PHE A 86 -16.19 -27.80 17.97
CA PHE A 86 -15.00 -27.29 17.28
C PHE A 86 -13.70 -27.67 18.00
N ASP A 87 -13.70 -27.70 19.34
CA ASP A 87 -12.55 -28.11 20.17
C ASP A 87 -12.17 -29.59 19.98
N VAL A 88 -13.11 -30.43 19.53
CA VAL A 88 -12.89 -31.87 19.28
C VAL A 88 -12.44 -32.13 17.85
N LYS A 89 -13.00 -31.39 16.88
CA LYS A 89 -12.67 -31.52 15.46
C LYS A 89 -12.65 -30.13 14.83
N LEU A 90 -11.50 -29.77 14.26
CA LEU A 90 -11.26 -28.47 13.61
C LEU A 90 -11.99 -28.34 12.26
N ASP A 91 -13.30 -28.57 12.23
CA ASP A 91 -14.15 -28.42 11.05
C ASP A 91 -15.01 -27.15 11.18
N PRO A 92 -15.15 -26.34 10.12
CA PRO A 92 -16.09 -25.22 10.14
C PRO A 92 -17.54 -25.72 10.35
N PRO A 93 -18.42 -24.92 10.99
CA PRO A 93 -19.86 -25.19 11.06
C PRO A 93 -20.45 -25.57 9.69
N ALA A 94 -21.44 -26.47 9.68
CA ALA A 94 -22.01 -27.02 8.45
C ALA A 94 -22.49 -25.91 7.50
N ASP A 95 -23.22 -24.95 8.04
CA ASP A 95 -23.78 -23.84 7.26
C ASP A 95 -22.69 -22.97 6.60
N TRP A 96 -21.46 -22.98 7.13
CA TRP A 96 -20.34 -22.20 6.63
C TRP A 96 -19.45 -22.97 5.64
N ARG A 97 -19.50 -24.31 5.63
CA ARG A 97 -18.68 -25.14 4.73
C ARG A 97 -19.46 -25.78 3.58
N GLU A 98 -20.75 -26.06 3.79
CA GLU A 98 -21.51 -26.85 2.83
C GLU A 98 -21.87 -25.99 1.60
N PRO A 99 -21.63 -26.46 0.37
CA PRO A 99 -21.90 -25.68 -0.82
C PRO A 99 -23.39 -25.38 -1.00
N ILE A 100 -23.71 -24.17 -1.47
CA ILE A 100 -25.08 -23.82 -1.89
C ILE A 100 -25.42 -24.65 -3.13
N THR A 101 -26.37 -25.59 -3.05
CA THR A 101 -26.84 -26.38 -4.20
C THR A 101 -28.34 -26.26 -4.34
N SER A 102 -28.91 -26.58 -5.51
CA SER A 102 -30.37 -26.60 -5.70
C SER A 102 -31.11 -27.53 -4.73
N GLY A 103 -30.43 -28.54 -4.17
CA GLY A 103 -30.97 -29.44 -3.14
C GLY A 103 -30.56 -29.10 -1.71
N ASN A 104 -29.71 -28.09 -1.51
CA ASN A 104 -29.22 -27.63 -0.21
C ASN A 104 -29.35 -26.09 -0.13
N LEU A 105 -30.59 -25.61 -0.28
CA LEU A 105 -30.98 -24.20 -0.13
C LEU A 105 -31.64 -23.93 1.24
N THR A 106 -31.66 -24.91 2.13
CA THR A 106 -32.23 -24.75 3.47
C THR A 106 -31.33 -23.83 4.28
N GLY A 107 -31.88 -22.72 4.78
CA GLY A 107 -31.13 -21.74 5.59
C GLY A 107 -30.39 -20.66 4.80
N THR A 108 -30.55 -20.57 3.48
CA THR A 108 -30.01 -19.48 2.65
C THR A 108 -31.13 -18.75 1.89
N SER A 109 -31.00 -17.43 1.75
CA SER A 109 -31.87 -16.59 0.92
C SER A 109 -31.41 -16.50 -0.54
N VAL A 110 -30.29 -17.17 -0.89
CA VAL A 110 -29.69 -17.15 -2.23
C VAL A 110 -30.42 -18.14 -3.13
N SER A 111 -30.95 -17.66 -4.25
CA SER A 111 -31.47 -18.52 -5.32
C SER A 111 -30.41 -18.75 -6.39
N LEU A 112 -30.27 -20.02 -6.84
CA LEU A 112 -29.35 -20.38 -7.92
C LEU A 112 -30.13 -20.75 -9.19
N THR A 113 -29.89 -20.03 -10.28
CA THR A 113 -30.42 -20.39 -11.60
C THR A 113 -29.48 -21.38 -12.28
N THR A 114 -29.57 -22.64 -11.89
CA THR A 114 -28.63 -23.70 -12.28
C THR A 114 -28.69 -24.12 -13.76
N SER A 115 -29.77 -23.74 -14.45
CA SER A 115 -29.96 -23.92 -15.89
C SER A 115 -29.35 -22.80 -16.75
N ASN A 116 -28.93 -21.68 -16.15
CA ASN A 116 -28.44 -20.53 -16.90
C ASN A 116 -27.01 -20.69 -17.44
N LEU A 117 -26.77 -19.93 -18.51
CA LEU A 117 -25.77 -20.11 -19.57
C LEU A 117 -25.80 -21.52 -20.16
N SER A 118 -26.38 -21.64 -21.36
CA SER A 118 -26.31 -22.87 -22.16
C SER A 118 -24.84 -23.22 -22.38
N ALA A 119 -24.47 -24.48 -22.13
CA ALA A 119 -23.11 -24.96 -22.30
C ALA A 119 -23.05 -26.36 -22.95
N THR A 120 -21.98 -26.58 -23.71
CA THR A 120 -21.59 -27.85 -24.31
C THR A 120 -20.90 -28.71 -23.25
N PHE A 121 -21.09 -30.03 -23.31
CA PHE A 121 -20.37 -30.94 -22.44
C PHE A 121 -18.85 -30.81 -22.65
N PRO A 122 -18.03 -30.65 -21.58
CA PRO A 122 -16.61 -30.30 -21.74
C PRO A 122 -15.78 -31.25 -22.61
N ASP A 123 -16.04 -32.56 -22.57
CA ASP A 123 -15.27 -33.50 -23.42
C ASP A 123 -15.64 -33.34 -24.90
N LEU A 124 -16.92 -33.05 -25.20
CA LEU A 124 -17.35 -32.76 -26.57
C LEU A 124 -16.71 -31.45 -27.06
N GLN A 125 -16.73 -30.42 -26.21
CA GLN A 125 -16.12 -29.13 -26.52
C GLN A 125 -14.60 -29.26 -26.78
N LYS A 126 -13.89 -30.07 -25.98
CA LYS A 126 -12.46 -30.37 -26.19
C LYS A 126 -12.20 -31.17 -27.46
N GLN A 127 -13.06 -32.15 -27.77
CA GLN A 127 -12.94 -32.98 -28.97
C GLN A 127 -13.16 -32.17 -30.25
N GLU A 128 -14.18 -31.30 -30.26
CA GLU A 128 -14.52 -30.46 -31.40
C GLU A 128 -13.58 -29.26 -31.52
N GLY A 129 -13.03 -28.77 -30.40
CA GLY A 129 -12.19 -27.57 -30.35
C GLY A 129 -12.96 -26.27 -30.62
N VAL A 130 -14.29 -26.29 -30.59
CA VAL A 130 -15.14 -25.14 -30.92
C VAL A 130 -16.01 -24.74 -29.72
N GLN A 131 -15.99 -23.45 -29.38
CA GLN A 131 -16.88 -22.85 -28.38
C GLN A 131 -18.11 -22.25 -29.07
N THR A 132 -19.25 -22.92 -28.96
CA THR A 132 -20.47 -22.59 -29.71
C THR A 132 -21.54 -21.92 -28.85
N GLN A 133 -21.46 -22.07 -27.52
CA GLN A 133 -22.39 -21.52 -26.57
C GLN A 133 -21.67 -20.58 -25.61
N ILE A 134 -22.37 -19.58 -25.07
CA ILE A 134 -21.78 -18.60 -24.14
C ILE A 134 -21.21 -19.29 -22.90
N GLY A 135 -21.88 -20.34 -22.41
CA GLY A 135 -21.40 -21.12 -21.28
C GLY A 135 -20.10 -21.89 -21.52
N ASP A 136 -19.69 -22.09 -22.79
CA ASP A 136 -18.39 -22.71 -23.11
C ASP A 136 -17.20 -21.81 -22.74
N ARG A 137 -17.46 -20.52 -22.46
CA ARG A 137 -16.45 -19.49 -22.14
C ARG A 137 -16.36 -19.16 -20.66
N VAL A 138 -17.23 -19.75 -19.84
CA VAL A 138 -17.38 -19.37 -18.44
C VAL A 138 -17.20 -20.60 -17.57
N PHE A 139 -16.20 -20.56 -16.69
CA PHE A 139 -16.09 -21.52 -15.60
C PHE A 139 -16.93 -21.02 -14.42
N VAL A 140 -17.80 -21.90 -13.91
CA VAL A 140 -18.74 -21.57 -12.84
C VAL A 140 -18.40 -22.40 -11.61
N GLY A 141 -18.18 -21.73 -10.48
CA GLY A 141 -17.88 -22.39 -9.20
C GLY A 141 -18.90 -22.19 -8.10
N ASN A 142 -20.07 -21.55 -8.37
CA ASN A 142 -20.87 -20.78 -7.39
C ASN A 142 -20.70 -21.22 -5.92
N ASN A 143 -19.90 -20.45 -5.20
CA ASN A 143 -19.70 -20.58 -3.76
C ASN A 143 -19.22 -21.96 -3.26
N LEU A 144 -18.48 -22.71 -4.09
CA LEU A 144 -17.70 -23.84 -3.62
C LEU A 144 -16.45 -23.35 -2.87
N PRO A 145 -16.18 -23.83 -1.64
CA PRO A 145 -14.90 -23.57 -0.99
C PRO A 145 -13.74 -24.24 -1.76
N ALA A 146 -12.50 -23.90 -1.42
CA ALA A 146 -11.31 -24.52 -2.03
C ALA A 146 -11.30 -26.05 -1.81
N ARG A 147 -11.80 -26.47 -0.64
CA ARG A 147 -12.02 -27.85 -0.24
C ARG A 147 -13.44 -28.01 0.29
N TRP A 148 -14.30 -28.71 -0.44
CA TRP A 148 -15.69 -28.98 -0.05
C TRP A 148 -15.86 -30.42 0.40
N LEU A 149 -16.86 -30.70 1.25
CA LEU A 149 -17.07 -32.03 1.81
C LEU A 149 -17.88 -32.92 0.85
N LYS A 150 -17.31 -34.06 0.44
CA LYS A 150 -17.97 -35.11 -0.34
C LYS A 150 -18.03 -36.38 0.49
N GLY A 151 -19.20 -36.70 1.04
CA GLY A 151 -19.34 -37.76 2.04
C GLY A 151 -18.58 -37.37 3.31
N SER A 152 -17.49 -38.08 3.62
CA SER A 152 -16.62 -37.81 4.77
C SER A 152 -15.29 -37.13 4.41
N ASN A 153 -15.01 -36.91 3.12
CA ASN A 153 -13.70 -36.46 2.64
C ASN A 153 -13.78 -35.07 2.03
N TYR A 154 -12.80 -34.22 2.35
CA TYR A 154 -12.64 -32.92 1.71
C TYR A 154 -11.98 -33.09 0.34
N VAL A 155 -12.60 -32.51 -0.69
CA VAL A 155 -12.17 -32.60 -2.08
C VAL A 155 -12.07 -31.22 -2.73
N GLY A 156 -11.20 -31.05 -3.73
CA GLY A 156 -10.89 -29.76 -4.34
C GLY A 156 -11.47 -29.54 -5.74
N ALA A 157 -10.74 -28.75 -6.55
CA ALA A 157 -11.09 -28.39 -7.92
C ALA A 157 -11.07 -29.59 -8.89
N GLU A 158 -10.40 -30.68 -8.52
CA GLU A 158 -10.36 -31.93 -9.26
C GLU A 158 -11.67 -32.71 -9.23
N GLU A 159 -12.56 -32.40 -8.28
CA GLU A 159 -13.79 -33.15 -8.07
C GLU A 159 -15.04 -32.42 -8.58
N ASN A 160 -15.85 -33.17 -9.32
CA ASN A 160 -17.08 -32.66 -9.94
C ASN A 160 -18.21 -32.68 -8.91
N GLN A 161 -18.77 -31.51 -8.63
CA GLN A 161 -20.05 -31.41 -7.92
C GLN A 161 -21.20 -31.44 -8.93
N LEU A 162 -21.98 -32.53 -8.90
CA LEU A 162 -23.14 -32.71 -9.78
C LEU A 162 -24.29 -31.77 -9.39
N ILE A 163 -24.97 -31.22 -10.40
CA ILE A 163 -26.14 -30.36 -10.22
C ILE A 163 -27.40 -31.21 -10.43
N ALA A 164 -28.19 -31.39 -9.36
CA ALA A 164 -29.41 -32.18 -9.41
C ALA A 164 -30.42 -31.60 -10.43
N GLY A 165 -30.95 -32.46 -11.30
CA GLY A 165 -32.02 -32.11 -12.25
C GLY A 165 -31.60 -31.27 -13.46
N VAL A 166 -30.31 -30.99 -13.65
CA VAL A 166 -29.81 -30.19 -14.79
C VAL A 166 -28.84 -31.01 -15.63
N ASN A 167 -29.03 -31.00 -16.95
CA ASN A 167 -28.15 -31.64 -17.91
C ASN A 167 -27.40 -30.60 -18.77
N TRP A 168 -26.28 -31.02 -19.34
CA TRP A 168 -25.60 -30.25 -20.39
C TRP A 168 -26.49 -30.10 -21.63
N ASN A 169 -26.49 -28.91 -22.24
CA ASN A 169 -27.34 -28.60 -23.38
C ASN A 169 -26.90 -29.35 -24.64
N ARG A 170 -25.59 -29.58 -24.80
CA ARG A 170 -25.05 -30.41 -25.89
C ARG A 170 -24.12 -31.50 -25.35
N PRO A 171 -24.65 -32.70 -25.04
CA PRO A 171 -23.88 -33.85 -24.56
C PRO A 171 -23.26 -34.67 -25.70
N THR A 172 -22.27 -35.53 -25.39
CA THR A 172 -21.71 -36.52 -26.35
C THR A 172 -22.72 -37.61 -26.72
N SER A 173 -23.51 -38.08 -25.75
CA SER A 173 -24.59 -39.04 -25.96
C SER A 173 -25.53 -39.08 -24.74
N GLY A 174 -26.84 -39.17 -24.99
CA GLY A 174 -27.86 -39.21 -23.94
C GLY A 174 -27.89 -37.97 -23.04
N ALA A 175 -28.70 -38.01 -21.99
CA ALA A 175 -28.69 -36.97 -20.97
C ALA A 175 -27.40 -37.08 -20.12
N LYS A 176 -26.59 -36.03 -20.08
CA LYS A 176 -25.41 -35.93 -19.21
C LYS A 176 -25.66 -34.88 -18.16
N GLN A 177 -25.61 -35.27 -16.88
CA GLN A 177 -25.82 -34.35 -15.77
C GLN A 177 -24.74 -33.27 -15.75
N ARG A 178 -25.18 -32.03 -15.52
CA ARG A 178 -24.32 -30.86 -15.41
C ARG A 178 -23.54 -30.91 -14.10
N TRP A 179 -22.31 -30.41 -14.13
CA TRP A 179 -21.46 -30.32 -12.94
C TRP A 179 -20.70 -29.00 -12.90
N ARG A 180 -20.13 -28.72 -11.74
CA ARG A 180 -19.22 -27.60 -11.49
C ARG A 180 -18.08 -28.03 -10.57
N ASN A 181 -16.98 -27.28 -10.60
CA ASN A 181 -15.80 -27.54 -9.78
C ASN A 181 -15.44 -26.28 -9.01
N SER A 182 -14.72 -26.44 -7.89
CA SER A 182 -14.17 -25.30 -7.19
C SER A 182 -13.27 -24.51 -8.13
N GLN A 183 -13.50 -23.19 -8.19
CA GLN A 183 -12.62 -22.26 -8.92
C GLN A 183 -11.61 -21.60 -7.97
N ILE A 184 -11.66 -21.95 -6.68
CA ILE A 184 -10.73 -21.45 -5.67
C ILE A 184 -9.56 -22.43 -5.61
N GLN A 185 -8.37 -21.93 -5.90
CA GLN A 185 -7.14 -22.69 -5.68
C GLN A 185 -6.61 -22.37 -4.29
N PRO A 186 -6.42 -23.38 -3.41
CA PRO A 186 -5.80 -23.15 -2.12
C PRO A 186 -4.34 -22.77 -2.32
N LEU A 187 -3.99 -21.55 -1.93
CA LEU A 187 -2.61 -21.09 -1.84
C LEU A 187 -2.15 -21.40 -0.42
N ALA A 188 -1.51 -22.55 -0.21
CA ALA A 188 -1.19 -23.06 1.13
C ALA A 188 -0.41 -22.05 2.01
N ASP A 189 0.43 -21.22 1.40
CA ASP A 189 1.24 -20.18 2.06
C ASP A 189 1.53 -18.97 1.14
N LEU A 190 1.34 -19.15 -0.17
CA LEU A 190 1.57 -18.11 -1.18
C LEU A 190 0.63 -16.89 -1.00
N GLY A 191 -0.40 -16.97 -0.17
CA GLY A 191 -1.29 -15.86 0.17
C GLY A 191 -0.81 -15.01 1.34
N ILE A 192 0.13 -15.49 2.17
CA ILE A 192 0.62 -14.76 3.33
C ILE A 192 1.73 -13.82 2.88
N THR A 193 1.40 -12.53 2.79
CA THR A 193 2.35 -11.48 2.43
C THR A 193 2.86 -10.71 3.64
N ASP A 194 2.44 -11.08 4.84
CA ASP A 194 2.85 -10.47 6.09
C ASP A 194 4.34 -10.63 6.37
N ARG A 195 4.81 -9.84 7.32
CA ARG A 195 6.21 -9.79 7.73
C ARG A 195 6.60 -11.07 8.45
N ASN A 196 7.80 -11.55 8.18
CA ASN A 196 8.28 -12.90 8.51
C ASN A 196 7.46 -14.04 7.86
N GLY A 197 6.58 -13.73 6.92
CA GLY A 197 5.84 -14.74 6.16
C GLY A 197 6.67 -15.34 5.02
N PHE A 198 6.08 -16.32 4.35
CA PHE A 198 6.70 -17.10 3.28
C PHE A 198 7.46 -16.26 2.24
N TRP A 199 6.84 -15.20 1.71
CA TRP A 199 7.46 -14.41 0.65
C TRP A 199 8.67 -13.61 1.11
N GLU A 200 8.67 -13.13 2.36
CA GLU A 200 9.84 -12.44 2.92
C GLU A 200 10.99 -13.44 3.11
N GLU A 201 10.68 -14.65 3.60
CA GLU A 201 11.66 -15.73 3.76
C GLU A 201 12.29 -16.18 2.45
N LYS A 202 11.45 -16.48 1.45
CA LYS A 202 11.93 -16.88 0.11
C LYS A 202 12.71 -15.78 -0.59
N ALA A 203 12.51 -14.52 -0.21
CA ALA A 203 13.27 -13.40 -0.76
C ALA A 203 14.73 -13.35 -0.26
N TYR A 204 15.07 -13.88 0.93
CA TYR A 204 16.47 -13.93 1.38
C TYR A 204 17.09 -15.35 1.32
N GLU A 205 16.27 -16.39 1.16
CA GLU A 205 16.73 -17.77 1.01
C GLU A 205 17.71 -17.93 -0.17
N GLN A 206 18.78 -18.69 0.06
CA GLN A 206 19.75 -18.98 -0.99
C GLN A 206 19.32 -20.15 -1.85
N PRO A 207 19.26 -20.00 -3.18
CA PRO A 207 19.02 -21.12 -4.07
C PRO A 207 20.18 -22.10 -3.98
N LYS A 208 19.87 -23.39 -3.76
CA LYS A 208 20.84 -24.49 -3.74
C LYS A 208 21.17 -24.93 -5.17
N ASN A 209 20.17 -24.87 -6.06
CA ASN A 209 20.30 -25.10 -7.49
C ASN A 209 19.90 -23.85 -8.29
N ALA A 210 20.47 -23.69 -9.49
CA ALA A 210 20.18 -22.53 -10.34
C ALA A 210 18.71 -22.41 -10.79
N LEU A 211 17.91 -23.48 -10.66
CA LEU A 211 16.50 -23.50 -11.05
C LEU A 211 15.54 -23.38 -9.86
N ASP A 212 16.05 -23.27 -8.63
CA ASP A 212 15.23 -23.08 -7.45
C ASP A 212 14.48 -21.75 -7.53
N ASN A 213 13.22 -21.72 -7.11
CA ASN A 213 12.35 -20.53 -7.15
C ASN A 213 12.49 -19.70 -5.87
N VAL A 214 13.72 -19.47 -5.42
CA VAL A 214 14.03 -18.71 -4.19
C VAL A 214 15.18 -17.73 -4.44
N GLY A 215 15.36 -16.78 -3.53
CA GLY A 215 16.36 -15.73 -3.65
C GLY A 215 15.81 -14.53 -4.40
N GLY A 216 15.48 -13.47 -3.67
CA GLY A 216 14.79 -12.28 -4.16
C GLY A 216 15.45 -10.97 -3.72
N VAL A 217 14.66 -9.90 -3.81
CA VAL A 217 14.97 -8.59 -3.23
C VAL A 217 13.93 -8.27 -2.17
N ARG A 218 14.38 -7.73 -1.03
CA ARG A 218 13.50 -7.14 -0.02
C ARG A 218 13.65 -5.61 -0.05
N ILE A 219 12.54 -4.91 -0.10
CA ILE A 219 12.48 -3.43 -0.12
C ILE A 219 11.59 -3.01 1.03
N ILE A 220 12.20 -2.63 2.15
CA ILE A 220 11.47 -2.32 3.39
C ILE A 220 11.61 -0.84 3.70
N THR A 221 10.51 -0.11 3.65
CA THR A 221 10.46 1.32 3.98
C THR A 221 10.15 1.49 5.45
N GLY A 222 11.05 2.11 6.21
CA GLY A 222 10.85 2.30 7.65
C GLY A 222 9.79 3.35 7.97
N ALA A 223 9.34 3.39 9.23
CA ALA A 223 8.38 4.38 9.67
C ALA A 223 8.96 5.81 9.69
N GLY A 224 10.29 5.93 9.77
CA GLY A 224 11.02 7.19 9.80
C GLY A 224 11.47 7.59 11.21
N ILE A 225 12.27 8.66 11.25
CA ILE A 225 12.74 9.33 12.45
C ILE A 225 11.99 10.64 12.56
N TYR A 226 11.33 10.82 13.69
CA TYR A 226 10.55 12.01 14.01
C TYR A 226 11.25 12.82 15.10
N ARG A 227 10.82 14.08 15.25
CA ARG A 227 11.08 14.86 16.46
C ARG A 227 10.58 14.09 17.67
N ASP A 228 11.40 13.98 18.71
CA ASP A 228 11.08 13.25 19.95
C ASP A 228 10.87 14.20 21.12
N ASP A 229 10.28 15.35 20.80
CA ASP A 229 10.03 16.48 21.69
C ASP A 229 8.58 16.96 21.57
N ASP A 230 7.85 16.75 22.65
CA ASP A 230 6.47 17.16 22.82
C ASP A 230 6.32 18.28 23.87
N GLY A 231 7.45 18.90 24.27
CA GLY A 231 7.50 20.01 25.21
C GLY A 231 7.36 19.64 26.69
N ASP A 232 7.18 18.35 27.03
CA ASP A 232 7.11 17.89 28.42
C ASP A 232 8.51 17.47 28.94
N PRO A 233 9.14 18.26 29.83
CA PRO A 233 10.46 17.93 30.36
C PRO A 233 10.47 16.63 31.20
N ALA A 234 9.32 16.16 31.70
CA ALA A 234 9.23 14.91 32.46
C ALA A 234 9.53 13.68 31.59
N LYS A 235 9.41 13.79 30.26
CA LYS A 235 9.64 12.69 29.32
C LYS A 235 11.12 12.52 28.92
N GLY A 236 12.01 13.25 29.58
CA GLY A 236 13.45 13.23 29.40
C GLY A 236 13.93 14.07 28.22
N THR A 237 15.25 14.25 28.11
CA THR A 237 15.87 15.10 27.07
C THR A 237 15.62 14.55 25.66
N PRO A 238 15.08 15.37 24.73
CA PRO A 238 14.91 14.97 23.34
C PRO A 238 16.25 14.86 22.61
N THR A 239 16.35 13.90 21.70
CA THR A 239 17.47 13.80 20.75
C THR A 239 17.29 14.78 19.59
N TYR A 240 16.03 14.96 19.19
CA TYR A 240 15.57 15.76 18.08
C TYR A 240 14.50 16.73 18.59
N SER A 241 14.96 17.83 19.19
CA SER A 241 14.11 18.89 19.75
C SER A 241 13.18 19.51 18.72
N ARG A 242 12.04 20.05 19.16
CA ARG A 242 11.10 20.79 18.31
C ARG A 242 11.46 22.28 18.30
N THR A 243 12.17 22.72 17.27
CA THR A 243 12.54 24.13 17.09
C THR A 243 11.75 24.72 15.92
N ALA A 244 10.99 25.80 16.16
CA ALA A 244 10.17 26.50 15.18
C ALA A 244 9.26 25.55 14.35
N PRO A 245 8.30 24.84 14.96
CA PRO A 245 7.49 23.89 14.21
C PRO A 245 6.54 24.60 13.23
N VAL A 246 6.23 23.96 12.10
CA VAL A 246 5.25 24.47 11.12
C VAL A 246 3.82 24.26 11.59
N ALA A 247 3.60 23.33 12.53
CA ALA A 247 2.34 23.10 13.20
C ALA A 247 2.50 23.31 14.72
N PRO A 248 1.43 23.69 15.45
CA PRO A 248 1.48 23.79 16.92
C PRO A 248 1.97 22.51 17.59
N THR A 249 2.60 22.61 18.76
CA THR A 249 3.05 21.41 19.51
C THR A 249 1.85 20.53 19.90
N PRO A 250 1.86 19.20 19.63
CA PRO A 250 0.75 18.31 19.93
C PRO A 250 0.28 18.41 21.39
N THR A 251 1.21 18.45 22.34
CA THR A 251 0.91 18.52 23.78
C THR A 251 0.18 19.79 24.19
N ALA A 252 0.45 20.94 23.55
CA ALA A 252 -0.28 22.17 23.85
C ALA A 252 -1.78 22.04 23.51
N LEU A 253 -2.08 21.24 22.49
CA LEU A 253 -3.45 20.89 22.11
C LEU A 253 -4.03 19.82 23.04
N LEU A 254 -3.21 18.89 23.54
CA LEU A 254 -3.60 17.85 24.51
C LEU A 254 -3.75 18.34 25.96
N GLN A 255 -3.06 19.42 26.36
CA GLN A 255 -3.08 19.99 27.72
C GLN A 255 -4.19 21.02 27.92
N THR A 256 -4.67 21.64 26.84
CA THR A 256 -5.83 22.53 26.87
C THR A 256 -7.13 21.73 26.87
N ASN A 257 -7.22 20.77 27.80
CA ASN A 257 -8.35 19.89 28.06
C ASN A 257 -9.18 19.56 26.79
N PRO A 258 -8.56 19.00 25.74
CA PRO A 258 -9.37 18.53 24.65
C PRO A 258 -10.12 17.32 25.14
N VAL A 259 -11.41 17.49 25.34
CA VAL A 259 -12.34 16.43 25.01
C VAL A 259 -12.28 16.28 23.47
N HIS A 260 -11.14 15.85 22.91
CA HIS A 260 -11.00 15.45 21.51
C HIS A 260 -11.70 14.09 21.40
N SER A 261 -13.03 14.14 21.54
CA SER A 261 -13.90 13.01 21.81
C SER A 261 -13.53 12.28 23.13
N PRO A 262 -14.47 11.73 23.90
CA PRO A 262 -14.16 10.71 24.91
C PRO A 262 -13.45 9.44 24.34
N ASN A 263 -13.00 9.48 23.08
CA ASN A 263 -12.97 8.37 22.13
C ASN A 263 -11.82 8.41 21.12
N ALA A 264 -10.95 9.43 21.11
CA ALA A 264 -9.63 9.22 20.54
C ALA A 264 -8.96 8.20 21.46
N VAL A 265 -8.94 6.93 21.02
CA VAL A 265 -8.45 5.72 21.72
C VAL A 265 -7.82 6.05 23.07
N ASP A 266 -8.70 6.14 24.06
CA ASP A 266 -8.43 6.13 25.48
C ASP A 266 -7.57 7.28 26.04
N THR A 267 -8.02 7.84 27.16
CA THR A 267 -7.19 8.65 28.04
C THR A 267 -5.80 8.02 28.24
N ALA A 268 -4.76 8.84 28.47
CA ALA A 268 -3.34 8.47 28.59
C ALA A 268 -2.99 7.27 29.52
N THR A 269 -3.97 6.66 30.19
CA THR A 269 -3.90 5.44 30.98
C THR A 269 -3.80 4.13 30.18
N ASN A 270 -4.27 4.04 28.92
CA ASN A 270 -4.37 2.73 28.22
C ASN A 270 -3.49 2.56 26.96
N ILE A 271 -2.74 3.57 26.52
CA ILE A 271 -1.70 3.36 25.51
C ILE A 271 -0.50 2.67 26.18
N LEU A 272 -0.15 1.47 25.71
CA LEU A 272 0.98 0.70 26.25
C LEU A 272 2.26 1.57 26.28
N LYS A 273 2.84 1.71 27.47
CA LYS A 273 4.12 2.37 27.68
C LYS A 273 5.26 1.48 27.21
N PHE A 274 6.21 2.04 26.47
CA PHE A 274 7.43 1.31 26.14
C PHE A 274 8.41 1.40 27.31
N LYS A 275 8.81 0.24 27.86
CA LYS A 275 9.70 0.13 29.03
C LYS A 275 9.23 0.94 30.25
N ASN A 276 7.92 1.00 30.47
CA ASN A 276 7.29 1.80 31.54
C ASN A 276 7.57 3.31 31.48
N LEU A 277 8.06 3.82 30.35
CA LEU A 277 8.28 5.24 30.13
C LEU A 277 7.08 5.87 29.44
N ASP A 278 6.82 7.14 29.77
CA ASP A 278 5.73 7.88 29.16
C ASP A 278 5.92 8.05 27.66
N ASN A 279 4.79 7.99 26.96
CA ASN A 279 4.70 8.17 25.53
C ASN A 279 4.95 9.63 25.12
N ILE A 280 5.56 9.83 23.96
CA ILE A 280 5.90 11.16 23.41
C ILE A 280 4.99 11.43 22.21
N TYR A 281 4.29 12.57 22.21
CA TYR A 281 3.33 12.89 21.14
C TYR A 281 3.99 13.63 19.98
N VAL A 282 3.71 13.16 18.75
CA VAL A 282 4.24 13.74 17.51
C VAL A 282 3.16 13.81 16.45
N TRP A 283 3.28 14.71 15.50
CA TRP A 283 2.42 14.74 14.32
C TRP A 283 2.80 13.67 13.31
N SER A 284 1.79 13.13 12.64
CA SER A 284 1.99 12.33 11.43
C SER A 284 2.55 13.19 10.30
N ASP A 285 3.18 12.53 9.34
CA ASP A 285 3.65 13.12 8.09
C ASP A 285 2.52 13.47 7.12
N THR A 286 1.25 13.18 7.46
CA THR A 286 0.06 13.76 6.80
C THR A 286 -0.19 15.20 7.23
N MET A 287 0.33 15.62 8.38
CA MET A 287 0.37 17.02 8.76
C MET A 287 1.39 17.77 7.91
N ARG A 288 1.25 19.08 7.88
CA ARG A 288 2.09 19.98 7.09
C ARG A 288 3.59 19.77 7.38
N MET A 289 4.36 19.50 6.34
CA MET A 289 5.80 19.20 6.46
C MET A 289 6.70 20.42 6.27
N SER A 290 6.30 21.37 5.41
CA SER A 290 7.04 22.59 5.16
C SER A 290 6.14 23.75 4.72
N SER A 291 6.78 24.90 4.51
CA SER A 291 6.10 26.15 4.15
C SER A 291 6.53 26.71 2.81
N ALA A 292 5.53 27.11 2.03
CA ALA A 292 5.72 27.86 0.78
C ALA A 292 6.19 29.29 1.08
N ASN A 293 5.78 29.86 2.22
CA ASN A 293 6.29 31.15 2.68
C ASN A 293 7.78 31.02 3.10
N PRO A 294 8.72 31.69 2.41
CA PRO A 294 10.15 31.59 2.70
C PRO A 294 10.56 32.24 4.03
N ALA A 295 9.71 33.10 4.62
CA ALA A 295 9.94 33.65 5.95
C ALA A 295 9.70 32.61 7.06
N THR A 296 8.92 31.57 6.77
CA THR A 296 8.65 30.47 7.71
C THR A 296 9.73 29.41 7.54
N THR A 297 10.64 29.31 8.51
CA THR A 297 11.76 28.35 8.49
C THR A 297 11.42 27.01 9.13
N GLY A 298 10.20 26.86 9.62
CA GLY A 298 9.82 25.67 10.35
C GLY A 298 9.81 24.40 9.49
N THR A 299 9.79 23.26 10.17
CA THR A 299 9.52 21.96 9.55
C THR A 299 8.46 21.17 10.31
N GLY A 300 7.93 20.13 9.67
CA GLY A 300 7.12 19.11 10.32
C GLY A 300 7.93 18.21 11.25
N ASP A 301 7.25 17.21 11.81
CA ASP A 301 7.80 16.31 12.80
C ASP A 301 8.57 15.13 12.21
N LEU A 302 8.20 14.65 11.01
CA LEU A 302 9.03 13.68 10.29
C LEU A 302 10.31 14.39 9.84
N LEU A 303 11.47 13.89 10.26
CA LEU A 303 12.77 14.46 9.93
C LEU A 303 13.47 13.69 8.81
N MET A 304 13.29 12.37 8.78
CA MET A 304 13.88 11.51 7.75
C MET A 304 13.15 10.18 7.69
N ARG A 305 13.00 9.63 6.48
CA ARG A 305 12.51 8.27 6.26
C ARG A 305 13.45 7.57 5.29
N ALA A 306 13.75 6.30 5.53
CA ALA A 306 14.63 5.54 4.65
C ALA A 306 14.05 4.15 4.34
N THR A 307 14.40 3.66 3.17
CA THR A 307 14.15 2.30 2.69
C THR A 307 15.44 1.50 2.76
N ALA A 308 15.40 0.35 3.41
CA ALA A 308 16.49 -0.62 3.39
C ALA A 308 16.26 -1.61 2.24
N VAL A 309 17.28 -1.75 1.38
CA VAL A 309 17.23 -2.66 0.22
C VAL A 309 18.15 -3.84 0.48
N TYR A 310 17.61 -5.04 0.38
CA TYR A 310 18.33 -6.29 0.53
C TYR A 310 18.28 -7.06 -0.78
N HIS A 311 19.36 -7.74 -1.12
CA HIS A 311 19.40 -8.58 -2.30
C HIS A 311 20.01 -9.92 -1.93
N TYR A 312 19.33 -11.04 -2.21
CA TYR A 312 19.74 -12.36 -1.74
C TYR A 312 21.20 -12.72 -2.07
N LYS A 313 21.79 -12.25 -3.18
CA LYS A 313 23.22 -12.49 -3.49
C LYS A 313 24.24 -11.70 -2.66
N ILE A 314 23.82 -10.65 -1.95
CA ILE A 314 24.70 -9.76 -1.18
C ILE A 314 24.50 -10.04 0.31
N ASN A 315 25.60 -10.19 1.06
CA ASN A 315 25.59 -10.51 2.50
C ASN A 315 24.76 -11.76 2.85
N SER A 316 24.75 -12.72 1.93
CA SER A 316 23.81 -13.84 1.88
C SER A 316 24.04 -14.93 2.92
N ALA A 317 25.28 -15.08 3.40
CA ALA A 317 25.64 -16.09 4.39
C ALA A 317 24.97 -15.88 5.76
N ALA A 318 24.42 -14.68 6.01
CA ALA A 318 23.76 -14.34 7.28
C ALA A 318 22.28 -14.78 7.35
N GLY A 319 21.70 -15.29 6.26
CA GLY A 319 20.30 -15.76 6.24
C GLY A 319 19.30 -14.67 6.69
N VAL A 320 18.51 -14.97 7.72
CA VAL A 320 17.56 -14.03 8.34
C VAL A 320 18.22 -12.72 8.79
N ALA A 321 19.49 -12.78 9.20
CA ALA A 321 20.28 -11.65 9.65
C ALA A 321 21.02 -10.93 8.51
N GLN A 322 20.64 -11.15 7.24
CA GLN A 322 21.18 -10.43 6.10
C GLN A 322 21.13 -8.92 6.32
N GLU A 323 22.25 -8.24 6.08
CA GLU A 323 22.33 -6.77 6.14
C GLU A 323 21.89 -6.13 4.81
N PRO A 324 21.35 -4.90 4.85
CA PRO A 324 21.02 -4.16 3.65
C PRO A 324 22.23 -3.98 2.74
N LEU A 325 21.98 -4.10 1.45
CA LEU A 325 22.89 -3.66 0.40
C LEU A 325 23.02 -2.13 0.40
N ALA A 326 21.90 -1.43 0.58
CA ALA A 326 21.84 0.03 0.51
C ALA A 326 20.74 0.62 1.39
N CYS A 327 20.93 1.87 1.79
CA CYS A 327 19.89 2.74 2.31
C CYS A 327 19.42 3.67 1.18
N VAL A 328 18.14 3.72 0.89
CA VAL A 328 17.55 4.70 -0.02
C VAL A 328 16.77 5.73 0.79
N SER A 329 17.00 7.01 0.56
CA SER A 329 16.16 8.03 1.16
C SER A 329 14.73 7.96 0.61
N SER A 330 13.77 7.97 1.53
CA SER A 330 12.34 8.03 1.27
C SER A 330 11.72 9.28 1.90
N TYR A 331 12.52 10.31 2.21
CA TYR A 331 11.99 11.56 2.74
C TYR A 331 11.49 12.44 1.59
N HIS A 332 10.18 12.38 1.39
CA HIS A 332 9.42 13.11 0.38
C HIS A 332 8.51 14.15 1.03
N ASP A 333 8.69 15.40 0.63
CA ASP A 333 7.89 16.54 1.06
C ASP A 333 6.93 16.99 -0.06
N PRO A 334 5.61 16.67 0.04
CA PRO A 334 4.62 17.05 -0.97
C PRO A 334 3.91 18.38 -0.69
N SER A 335 4.40 19.19 0.25
CA SER A 335 3.67 20.36 0.79
C SER A 335 3.28 21.36 -0.31
N TYR A 336 4.21 21.73 -1.18
CA TYR A 336 3.93 22.76 -2.18
C TYR A 336 4.71 22.63 -3.48
N ARG A 337 4.05 23.10 -4.54
CA ARG A 337 4.64 23.47 -5.82
C ARG A 337 3.91 24.70 -6.36
N PHE A 338 4.64 25.75 -6.71
CA PHE A 338 4.06 26.92 -7.37
C PHE A 338 4.99 27.49 -8.45
N LEU A 339 4.37 28.10 -9.47
CA LEU A 339 5.06 28.80 -10.54
C LEU A 339 5.59 30.14 -10.01
N ASN A 340 6.87 30.41 -10.26
CA ASN A 340 7.46 31.74 -10.04
C ASN A 340 7.17 32.59 -11.28
N ASP A 341 5.92 33.05 -11.37
CA ASP A 341 5.44 33.92 -12.45
C ASP A 341 6.13 35.29 -12.33
N THR A 342 6.99 35.58 -13.31
CA THR A 342 7.85 36.78 -13.26
C THR A 342 7.15 38.00 -13.87
N ASN A 343 6.08 37.79 -14.65
CA ASN A 343 5.39 38.87 -15.37
C ASN A 343 3.92 39.04 -14.96
N GLY A 344 3.43 38.20 -14.05
CA GLY A 344 2.10 38.27 -13.45
C GLY A 344 0.97 37.90 -14.40
N ASN A 345 1.24 37.24 -15.53
CA ASN A 345 0.20 36.91 -16.52
C ASN A 345 -0.54 35.59 -16.20
N GLY A 346 -0.07 34.85 -15.19
CA GLY A 346 -0.62 33.58 -14.77
C GLY A 346 -0.48 32.46 -15.81
N VAL A 347 0.44 32.58 -16.77
CA VAL A 347 0.75 31.61 -17.82
C VAL A 347 2.23 31.29 -17.74
N TRP A 348 2.58 30.02 -17.88
CA TRP A 348 4.00 29.66 -17.96
C TRP A 348 4.64 30.32 -19.17
N ASP A 349 5.68 31.12 -18.92
CA ASP A 349 6.52 31.70 -19.96
C ASP A 349 7.93 31.10 -19.97
N SER A 350 8.56 31.13 -21.15
CA SER A 350 9.91 30.62 -21.32
C SER A 350 10.90 31.39 -20.45
N GLY A 351 11.50 30.71 -19.46
CA GLY A 351 12.43 31.29 -18.49
C GLY A 351 11.91 31.29 -17.05
N GLU A 352 10.62 31.00 -16.86
CA GLU A 352 10.03 30.88 -15.53
C GLU A 352 10.39 29.55 -14.85
N THR A 353 10.35 29.59 -13.52
CA THR A 353 10.83 28.50 -12.65
C THR A 353 9.73 28.02 -11.72
N TYR A 354 9.86 26.81 -11.19
CA TYR A 354 8.98 26.31 -10.13
C TYR A 354 9.73 26.25 -8.81
N THR A 355 9.10 26.73 -7.74
CA THR A 355 9.50 26.36 -6.39
C THR A 355 8.76 25.08 -6.02
N ASP A 356 9.48 23.98 -5.81
CA ASP A 356 8.90 22.64 -5.63
C ASP A 356 9.58 21.89 -4.48
N SER A 357 8.86 21.75 -3.36
CA SER A 357 9.32 21.09 -2.13
C SER A 357 9.69 19.61 -2.34
N ARG A 358 9.07 18.94 -3.32
CA ARG A 358 9.31 17.52 -3.64
C ARG A 358 10.68 17.26 -4.22
N ARG A 359 11.33 18.30 -4.75
CA ARG A 359 12.67 18.19 -5.33
C ARG A 359 13.73 18.06 -4.24
N ASN A 360 14.83 17.44 -4.62
CA ASN A 360 15.95 17.23 -3.73
C ASN A 360 16.62 18.57 -3.35
N THR A 361 17.04 18.70 -2.09
CA THR A 361 17.71 19.91 -1.61
C THR A 361 18.99 20.19 -2.39
N SER A 362 19.33 21.47 -2.54
CA SER A 362 20.57 21.87 -3.20
C SER A 362 21.82 21.34 -2.49
N SER A 363 21.78 21.15 -1.17
CA SER A 363 22.90 20.59 -0.38
C SER A 363 23.26 19.15 -0.75
N VAL A 364 22.30 18.36 -1.23
CA VAL A 364 22.54 17.02 -1.79
C VAL A 364 22.92 17.11 -3.27
N ALA A 365 22.35 18.09 -4.00
CA ALA A 365 22.57 18.27 -5.44
C ALA A 365 23.91 18.92 -5.83
N THR A 366 24.55 19.70 -4.96
CA THR A 366 25.82 20.39 -5.22
C THR A 366 27.06 19.56 -4.93
N ALA A 367 26.92 18.35 -4.36
CA ALA A 367 28.03 17.42 -4.33
C ALA A 367 28.39 17.05 -5.79
N SER A 368 29.63 17.34 -6.19
CA SER A 368 30.09 17.39 -7.59
C SER A 368 30.00 16.07 -8.36
N SER A 369 29.64 14.96 -7.70
CA SER A 369 29.39 13.64 -8.28
C SER A 369 27.98 13.45 -8.89
N PHE A 370 27.12 14.48 -8.90
CA PHE A 370 25.67 14.32 -9.12
C PHE A 370 25.05 15.08 -10.29
N ALA A 371 25.84 15.77 -11.12
CA ALA A 371 25.33 16.53 -12.26
C ALA A 371 24.55 15.61 -13.24
N GLY A 372 23.23 15.78 -13.30
CA GLY A 372 22.34 15.06 -14.22
C GLY A 372 21.90 13.65 -13.79
N VAL A 373 22.24 13.19 -12.58
CA VAL A 373 21.97 11.79 -12.14
C VAL A 373 21.02 11.66 -10.95
N LEU A 374 20.74 12.75 -10.22
CA LEU A 374 19.78 12.69 -9.11
C LEU A 374 18.33 12.73 -9.61
N PRO A 375 17.40 12.01 -8.95
CA PRO A 375 15.98 12.06 -9.27
C PRO A 375 15.48 13.50 -9.10
N ALA A 376 14.81 14.03 -10.13
CA ALA A 376 14.19 15.35 -10.14
C ALA A 376 15.13 16.58 -10.08
N ASN A 377 16.28 16.56 -10.78
CA ASN A 377 17.07 17.78 -10.99
C ASN A 377 16.98 18.34 -12.41
N THR A 378 15.93 19.13 -12.69
CA THR A 378 15.95 20.15 -13.76
C THR A 378 15.02 21.30 -13.36
N ALA A 379 15.57 22.28 -12.61
CA ALA A 379 15.11 23.67 -12.36
C ALA A 379 15.02 24.09 -10.85
N THR A 380 16.00 24.89 -10.40
CA THR A 380 15.82 26.19 -9.72
C THR A 380 14.96 26.30 -8.43
N THR A 381 15.61 26.25 -7.26
CA THR A 381 15.18 26.86 -5.98
C THR A 381 14.07 26.13 -5.17
N GLY A 382 14.28 26.01 -3.84
CA GLY A 382 13.22 25.64 -2.88
C GLY A 382 13.01 24.15 -2.58
N GLY A 383 13.83 23.24 -3.11
CA GLY A 383 13.74 21.80 -2.80
C GLY A 383 13.96 21.49 -1.31
N LYS A 384 13.11 20.61 -0.75
CA LYS A 384 13.09 20.23 0.67
C LYS A 384 13.26 18.73 0.91
N SER A 385 13.22 17.92 -0.15
CA SER A 385 13.34 16.46 -0.08
C SER A 385 14.81 16.00 -0.22
N ASN A 386 15.08 14.72 0.00
CA ASN A 386 16.30 14.04 -0.49
C ASN A 386 15.94 12.64 -1.06
N ASN A 387 14.71 12.53 -1.53
CA ASN A 387 14.01 11.33 -1.94
C ASN A 387 14.68 10.61 -3.14
N GLY A 388 14.76 9.28 -3.04
CA GLY A 388 15.34 8.40 -4.05
C GLY A 388 16.86 8.42 -4.15
N VAL A 389 17.54 9.14 -3.25
CA VAL A 389 19.01 9.15 -3.19
C VAL A 389 19.50 7.92 -2.41
N VAL A 390 20.48 7.23 -2.97
CA VAL A 390 21.06 5.99 -2.45
C VAL A 390 22.32 6.27 -1.64
N TYR A 391 22.41 5.64 -0.47
CA TYR A 391 23.48 5.75 0.52
C TYR A 391 23.98 4.37 0.90
N THR A 392 25.24 4.28 1.32
CA THR A 392 25.80 3.05 1.87
C THR A 392 25.15 2.74 3.21
N TYR A 393 24.85 1.46 3.46
CA TYR A 393 24.33 1.02 4.76
C TYR A 393 25.36 1.30 5.88
N PRO A 394 24.97 1.94 7.00
CA PRO A 394 25.91 2.32 8.06
C PRO A 394 26.45 1.15 8.88
N GLY A 395 25.86 -0.06 8.75
CA GLY A 395 26.23 -1.22 9.55
C GLY A 395 25.49 -1.29 10.89
N ARG A 396 25.12 -2.50 11.33
CA ARG A 396 24.45 -2.72 12.62
C ARG A 396 25.33 -2.39 13.83
N THR A 397 26.64 -2.26 13.64
CA THR A 397 27.59 -1.82 14.68
C THR A 397 27.29 -0.41 15.19
N THR A 398 26.62 0.43 14.38
CA THR A 398 26.20 1.78 14.79
C THR A 398 24.99 1.78 15.74
N PHE A 399 24.36 0.62 15.97
CA PHE A 399 23.23 0.50 16.89
C PHE A 399 23.56 0.97 18.30
N GLY A 400 24.72 0.59 18.85
CA GLY A 400 25.11 0.94 20.21
C GLY A 400 25.12 2.45 20.46
N ALA A 401 25.59 3.23 19.47
CA ALA A 401 25.63 4.69 19.53
C ALA A 401 24.23 5.34 19.37
N ASN A 402 23.33 4.68 18.65
CA ASN A 402 22.00 5.21 18.33
C ASN A 402 20.88 4.63 19.20
N ARG A 403 21.18 3.68 20.11
CA ARG A 403 20.18 2.96 20.91
C ARG A 403 19.26 3.89 21.68
N ALA A 404 19.82 4.91 22.35
CA ALA A 404 19.02 5.86 23.13
C ALA A 404 18.00 6.60 22.25
N SER A 405 18.44 7.06 21.06
CA SER A 405 17.57 7.71 20.07
C SER A 405 16.48 6.76 19.59
N LEU A 406 16.83 5.52 19.23
CA LEU A 406 15.88 4.50 18.77
C LEU A 406 14.85 4.13 19.85
N GLU A 407 15.25 4.03 21.12
CA GLU A 407 14.33 3.79 22.23
C GLU A 407 13.37 4.97 22.46
N ARG A 408 13.81 6.21 22.21
CA ARG A 408 12.92 7.37 22.20
C ARG A 408 11.96 7.34 21.00
N GLN A 409 12.44 6.97 19.81
CA GLN A 409 11.56 6.79 18.64
C GLN A 409 10.50 5.72 18.86
N ALA A 410 10.83 4.63 19.57
CA ALA A 410 9.87 3.59 19.93
C ALA A 410 8.77 4.07 20.90
N ARG A 411 8.96 5.18 21.63
CA ARG A 411 7.96 5.79 22.55
C ARG A 411 6.97 6.72 21.85
N LEU A 412 7.16 6.99 20.56
CA LEU A 412 6.35 7.96 19.85
C LEU A 412 4.94 7.42 19.54
N VAL A 413 3.95 8.29 19.68
CA VAL A 413 2.55 8.05 19.33
C VAL A 413 1.97 9.29 18.66
N TYR A 414 1.06 9.04 17.72
CA TYR A 414 0.24 10.09 17.13
C TYR A 414 -0.90 10.48 18.10
N PRO A 415 -1.51 11.66 17.93
CA PRO A 415 -2.62 12.10 18.77
C PRO A 415 -3.87 11.21 18.70
N ASN A 416 -3.98 10.38 17.66
CA ASN A 416 -5.03 9.36 17.54
C ASN A 416 -4.74 8.07 18.33
N GLY A 417 -3.63 8.02 19.08
CA GLY A 417 -3.24 6.90 19.94
C GLY A 417 -2.40 5.81 19.25
N ARG A 418 -2.21 5.88 17.93
CA ARG A 418 -1.43 4.88 17.19
C ARG A 418 0.07 5.07 17.39
N VAL A 419 0.78 3.99 17.69
CA VAL A 419 2.25 3.97 17.81
C VAL A 419 2.86 4.27 16.45
N VAL A 420 3.82 5.19 16.41
CA VAL A 420 4.43 5.67 15.15
C VAL A 420 5.23 4.57 14.44
N ASN A 421 5.99 3.79 15.21
CA ASN A 421 6.84 2.72 14.68
C ASN A 421 6.70 1.47 15.54
N GLN A 422 5.59 0.74 15.33
CA GLN A 422 5.30 -0.51 16.04
C GLN A 422 6.37 -1.59 15.79
N PRO A 423 6.85 -1.84 14.54
CA PRO A 423 7.89 -2.84 14.30
C PRO A 423 9.21 -2.56 15.05
N LEU A 424 9.66 -1.31 15.13
CA LEU A 424 10.85 -0.94 15.91
C LEU A 424 10.64 -1.16 17.40
N ARG A 425 9.46 -0.77 17.92
CA ARG A 425 9.09 -0.98 19.33
C ARG A 425 9.14 -2.47 19.68
N ASP A 426 8.57 -3.32 18.84
CA ASP A 426 8.53 -4.76 19.04
C ASP A 426 9.94 -5.37 18.97
N ALA A 427 10.75 -4.98 17.98
CA ALA A 427 12.13 -5.42 17.85
C ALA A 427 12.96 -5.09 19.11
N LEU A 428 12.86 -3.84 19.61
CA LEU A 428 13.60 -3.39 20.79
C LEU A 428 13.08 -3.99 22.11
N SER A 429 11.85 -4.51 22.13
CA SER A 429 11.29 -5.20 23.30
C SER A 429 11.90 -6.59 23.52
N LYS A 430 12.43 -7.21 22.46
CA LYS A 430 13.00 -8.57 22.48
C LYS A 430 14.39 -8.66 23.12
N PHE A 431 15.07 -7.53 23.37
CA PHE A 431 16.43 -7.53 23.94
C PHE A 431 16.83 -6.24 24.67
N SER A 432 17.73 -6.37 25.64
CA SER A 432 18.18 -5.26 26.50
C SER A 432 19.63 -4.78 26.26
N GLY A 433 20.42 -5.49 25.45
CA GLY A 433 21.84 -5.20 25.20
C GLY A 433 22.14 -4.09 24.19
N THR A 434 23.39 -3.61 24.14
CA THR A 434 23.89 -2.59 23.20
C THR A 434 24.33 -3.16 21.85
N THR A 435 24.20 -4.47 21.66
CA THR A 435 24.47 -5.18 20.41
C THR A 435 23.21 -5.94 20.00
N ILE A 436 22.93 -5.94 18.71
CA ILE A 436 21.76 -6.64 18.15
C ILE A 436 22.04 -8.16 18.22
N PRO A 437 21.17 -8.95 18.88
CA PRO A 437 21.37 -10.40 19.00
C PRO A 437 21.03 -11.12 17.69
N SER A 438 21.57 -12.33 17.52
CA SER A 438 21.32 -13.17 16.33
C SER A 438 19.94 -13.84 16.31
N THR A 439 19.15 -13.70 17.37
CA THR A 439 17.86 -14.38 17.58
C THR A 439 16.66 -13.61 17.03
N LEU A 440 16.88 -12.42 16.45
CA LEU A 440 15.81 -11.62 15.88
C LEU A 440 15.31 -12.17 14.54
N GLN A 441 14.07 -11.85 14.20
CA GLN A 441 13.45 -12.21 12.93
C GLN A 441 13.78 -11.17 11.85
N ALA A 442 13.48 -11.51 10.58
CA ALA A 442 13.73 -10.64 9.43
C ALA A 442 13.10 -9.24 9.60
N SER A 443 11.86 -9.20 10.09
CA SER A 443 11.13 -7.96 10.31
C SER A 443 11.78 -7.09 11.38
N ASP A 444 12.25 -7.68 12.48
CA ASP A 444 12.92 -6.98 13.58
C ASP A 444 14.22 -6.32 13.11
N TYR A 445 15.04 -7.08 12.36
CA TYR A 445 16.27 -6.56 11.77
C TYR A 445 15.97 -5.38 10.86
N SER A 446 15.01 -5.53 9.95
CA SER A 446 14.68 -4.46 9.00
C SER A 446 14.08 -3.21 9.64
N ALA A 447 13.33 -3.34 10.75
CA ALA A 447 12.83 -2.19 11.50
C ALA A 447 13.98 -1.39 12.14
N ILE A 448 15.01 -2.08 12.65
CA ILE A 448 16.22 -1.44 13.18
C ILE A 448 17.07 -0.85 12.03
N ASP A 449 17.27 -1.61 10.95
CA ASP A 449 18.11 -1.22 9.82
C ASP A 449 17.58 0.02 9.11
N THR A 450 16.26 0.11 8.88
CA THR A 450 15.63 1.30 8.28
C THR A 450 15.75 2.53 9.18
N ALA A 451 15.65 2.35 10.50
CA ALA A 451 15.85 3.44 11.46
C ALA A 451 17.32 3.90 11.51
N LEU A 452 18.29 2.96 11.48
CA LEU A 452 19.72 3.29 11.38
C LEU A 452 20.05 3.99 10.06
N CYS A 453 19.49 3.53 8.94
CA CYS A 453 19.57 4.21 7.65
C CYS A 453 19.07 5.65 7.75
N ALA A 454 17.87 5.86 8.31
CA ALA A 454 17.28 7.18 8.46
C ALA A 454 18.12 8.11 9.36
N ILE A 455 18.62 7.62 10.50
CA ILE A 455 19.52 8.41 11.37
C ILE A 455 20.83 8.77 10.65
N SER A 456 21.45 7.81 9.95
CA SER A 456 22.70 8.05 9.22
C SER A 456 22.54 9.13 8.15
N ILE A 457 21.46 9.06 7.37
CA ILE A 457 21.18 10.05 6.33
C ILE A 457 20.80 11.40 6.94
N LEU A 458 19.98 11.43 7.99
CA LEU A 458 19.59 12.65 8.68
C LEU A 458 20.80 13.42 9.21
N ASN A 459 21.73 12.72 9.87
CA ASN A 459 22.89 13.34 10.49
C ASN A 459 23.97 13.74 9.46
N ASN A 460 24.07 13.01 8.34
CA ASN A 460 25.12 13.24 7.35
C ASN A 460 24.60 13.16 5.90
N PRO A 461 23.67 14.04 5.48
CA PRO A 461 22.92 13.89 4.22
C PRO A 461 23.77 14.02 2.94
N ALA A 462 24.96 14.59 3.03
CA ALA A 462 25.92 14.69 1.93
C ALA A 462 27.04 13.64 2.00
N SER A 463 27.24 13.00 3.16
CA SER A 463 28.27 11.96 3.32
C SER A 463 27.67 10.59 3.04
N ASN A 464 28.47 9.62 2.64
CA ASN A 464 28.04 8.23 2.40
C ASN A 464 27.01 8.04 1.27
N THR A 465 26.79 9.07 0.46
CA THR A 465 26.02 8.95 -0.79
C THR A 465 26.77 8.04 -1.76
N VAL A 466 26.04 7.15 -2.43
CA VAL A 466 26.61 6.22 -3.41
C VAL A 466 26.83 6.97 -4.72
N ALA A 467 28.02 6.83 -5.32
CA ALA A 467 28.28 7.42 -6.63
C ALA A 467 27.36 6.78 -7.69
N ALA A 468 26.91 7.60 -8.65
CA ALA A 468 26.12 7.12 -9.77
C ALA A 468 26.77 5.93 -10.49
N GLY A 469 26.00 4.87 -10.77
CA GLY A 469 26.48 3.70 -11.49
C GLY A 469 27.42 2.79 -10.69
N THR A 470 27.54 2.97 -9.36
CA THR A 470 28.28 2.04 -8.50
C THR A 470 27.75 0.62 -8.69
N ALA A 471 28.66 -0.33 -8.92
CA ALA A 471 28.31 -1.73 -9.14
C ALA A 471 27.52 -2.30 -7.96
N ASN A 472 26.56 -3.17 -8.27
CA ASN A 472 25.72 -3.89 -7.32
C ASN A 472 24.79 -3.02 -6.45
N MET A 473 24.74 -1.71 -6.66
CA MET A 473 23.87 -0.79 -5.91
C MET A 473 22.62 -0.41 -6.74
N PRO A 474 21.48 -0.13 -6.09
CA PRO A 474 20.35 0.51 -6.76
C PRO A 474 20.79 1.84 -7.39
N PRO A 475 20.35 2.14 -8.63
CA PRO A 475 20.51 3.48 -9.17
C PRO A 475 19.67 4.48 -8.36
N HIS A 476 20.12 5.73 -8.33
CA HIS A 476 19.33 6.81 -7.75
C HIS A 476 17.98 6.92 -8.47
N GLY A 477 16.90 6.95 -7.70
CA GLY A 477 15.53 7.04 -8.20
C GLY A 477 14.87 5.72 -8.60
N ALA A 478 15.61 4.60 -8.59
CA ALA A 478 15.04 3.27 -8.83
C ALA A 478 14.00 2.90 -7.76
N ILE A 479 14.24 3.37 -6.54
CA ILE A 479 13.35 3.26 -5.39
C ILE A 479 13.21 4.66 -4.82
N ARG A 480 11.98 5.09 -4.51
CA ARG A 480 11.70 6.39 -3.89
C ARG A 480 10.33 6.39 -3.25
N GLU A 481 10.05 7.36 -2.40
CA GLU A 481 8.70 7.62 -1.94
C GLU A 481 7.92 8.49 -2.95
N ALA A 482 6.61 8.34 -2.99
CA ALA A 482 5.68 9.29 -3.62
C ALA A 482 4.43 9.42 -2.75
N SER A 483 3.61 10.44 -3.01
CA SER A 483 2.34 10.64 -2.31
C SER A 483 1.26 11.14 -3.25
N PHE A 484 0.03 10.69 -3.06
CA PHE A 484 -1.13 11.11 -3.84
C PHE A 484 -2.42 10.86 -3.06
N LEU A 485 -3.54 11.41 -3.52
CA LEU A 485 -4.86 11.11 -2.98
C LEU A 485 -5.54 10.02 -3.82
N ASP A 486 -6.18 9.06 -3.14
CA ASP A 486 -7.05 8.09 -3.77
C ASP A 486 -8.49 8.35 -3.32
N GLY A 487 -9.37 8.72 -4.26
CA GLY A 487 -10.77 9.03 -3.94
C GLY A 487 -11.57 7.84 -3.38
N ARG A 488 -11.05 6.61 -3.50
CA ARG A 488 -11.65 5.42 -2.88
C ARG A 488 -11.26 5.27 -1.41
N GLU A 489 -10.15 5.90 -1.00
CA GLU A 489 -9.66 5.89 0.38
C GLU A 489 -10.15 7.12 1.13
N ALA A 490 -11.38 7.06 1.65
CA ALA A 490 -11.89 8.10 2.54
C ALA A 490 -11.42 7.89 3.99
N LYS A 491 -11.14 8.97 4.73
CA LYS A 491 -10.81 8.91 6.16
C LYS A 491 -11.98 8.34 6.97
N GLN A 492 -13.16 8.92 6.78
CA GLN A 492 -14.37 8.58 7.53
C GLN A 492 -15.59 8.83 6.65
N VAL A 493 -16.62 8.00 6.79
CA VAL A 493 -17.89 8.11 6.05
C VAL A 493 -19.13 8.05 6.94
N SER A 494 -18.99 7.61 8.19
CA SER A 494 -20.05 7.55 9.18
C SER A 494 -19.72 8.46 10.36
N LYS A 495 -20.75 9.01 11.01
CA LYS A 495 -20.58 9.73 12.27
C LYS A 495 -20.05 8.79 13.35
N LEU A 496 -19.20 9.31 14.22
CA LEU A 496 -18.72 8.57 15.38
C LEU A 496 -19.76 8.63 16.48
N GLY A 497 -20.23 7.46 16.94
CA GLY A 497 -21.07 7.39 18.13
C GLY A 497 -20.33 7.89 19.38
N ALA A 498 -20.95 7.67 20.55
CA ALA A 498 -20.37 8.06 21.83
C ALA A 498 -19.02 7.39 22.17
N ASN A 499 -18.56 6.39 21.39
CA ASN A 499 -17.19 5.85 21.41
C ASN A 499 -16.64 5.31 20.10
N PHE A 500 -15.29 5.20 20.00
CA PHE A 500 -14.60 4.60 18.84
C PHE A 500 -15.00 3.14 18.65
N ALA A 501 -15.32 2.46 19.75
CA ALA A 501 -15.92 1.13 19.72
C ALA A 501 -17.31 1.10 19.05
N ALA A 502 -17.97 2.26 18.89
CA ALA A 502 -19.25 2.46 18.22
C ALA A 502 -19.10 3.18 16.87
N LEU A 503 -18.00 2.93 16.13
CA LEU A 503 -17.91 3.29 14.71
C LEU A 503 -19.14 2.75 13.98
N GLY A 504 -19.93 3.66 13.40
CA GLY A 504 -21.16 3.33 12.67
C GLY A 504 -20.90 2.87 11.24
N ASN A 505 -21.82 2.10 10.67
CA ASN A 505 -21.79 1.62 9.28
C ASN A 505 -22.81 2.38 8.39
N GLN A 506 -23.36 3.50 8.88
CA GLN A 506 -24.54 4.15 8.30
C GLN A 506 -24.22 5.15 7.17
N ASN A 507 -22.94 5.40 6.86
CA ASN A 507 -22.51 6.33 5.81
C ASN A 507 -23.19 7.72 5.91
N ASP A 508 -23.42 8.18 7.14
CA ASP A 508 -24.24 9.34 7.52
C ASP A 508 -23.40 10.59 7.84
N LEU A 509 -22.09 10.56 7.62
CA LEU A 509 -21.24 11.74 7.72
C LEU A 509 -21.54 12.70 6.57
N ASP A 510 -21.68 13.99 6.86
CA ASP A 510 -21.91 15.02 5.84
C ASP A 510 -20.79 15.00 4.79
N LEU A 511 -21.14 15.22 3.52
CA LEU A 511 -20.22 15.01 2.39
C LEU A 511 -18.97 15.88 2.50
N GLU A 512 -19.13 17.11 2.97
CA GLU A 512 -18.09 18.10 3.19
C GLU A 512 -17.13 17.74 4.33
N LEU A 513 -17.49 16.77 5.18
CA LEU A 513 -16.63 16.23 6.23
C LEU A 513 -15.89 14.96 5.80
N ARG A 514 -16.23 14.38 4.64
CA ARG A 514 -15.55 13.22 4.07
C ARG A 514 -14.28 13.69 3.38
N GLN A 515 -13.15 13.11 3.76
CA GLN A 515 -11.85 13.51 3.23
C GLN A 515 -11.14 12.32 2.61
N PRO A 516 -10.47 12.50 1.47
CA PRO A 516 -9.55 11.50 0.97
C PRO A 516 -8.31 11.40 1.88
N LEU A 517 -7.75 10.20 1.99
CA LEU A 517 -6.48 9.96 2.65
C LEU A 517 -5.32 10.18 1.68
N GLU A 518 -4.24 10.79 2.17
CA GLU A 518 -2.96 10.80 1.47
C GLU A 518 -2.34 9.40 1.55
N VAL A 519 -2.25 8.74 0.40
CA VAL A 519 -1.56 7.46 0.24
C VAL A 519 -0.11 7.75 -0.07
N ARG A 520 0.80 7.27 0.79
CA ARG A 520 2.24 7.28 0.51
C ARG A 520 2.68 5.95 -0.06
N THR A 521 3.40 5.97 -1.18
CA THR A 521 3.86 4.76 -1.87
C THR A 521 5.36 4.66 -1.90
N THR A 522 5.89 3.43 -1.77
CA THR A 522 7.26 3.15 -2.21
C THR A 522 7.21 2.80 -3.68
N ASP A 523 7.68 3.72 -4.51
CA ASP A 523 7.83 3.53 -5.95
C ASP A 523 9.00 2.59 -6.23
N ILE A 524 8.77 1.59 -7.08
CA ILE A 524 9.77 0.65 -7.57
C ILE A 524 9.80 0.74 -9.10
N ASP A 525 10.91 1.23 -9.64
CA ASP A 525 11.16 1.31 -11.08
C ASP A 525 11.65 -0.04 -11.61
N LEU A 526 10.71 -0.81 -12.16
CA LEU A 526 11.00 -2.15 -12.67
C LEU A 526 11.98 -2.14 -13.85
N GLY A 527 11.99 -1.08 -14.66
CA GLY A 527 12.93 -0.93 -15.76
C GLY A 527 14.37 -0.77 -15.27
N GLN A 528 14.57 0.03 -14.23
CA GLN A 528 15.88 0.19 -13.59
C GLN A 528 16.31 -1.09 -12.85
N LEU A 529 15.40 -1.76 -12.13
CA LEU A 529 15.71 -3.02 -11.47
C LEU A 529 16.11 -4.12 -12.47
N ALA A 530 15.38 -4.23 -13.59
CA ALA A 530 15.66 -5.20 -14.64
C ALA A 530 16.96 -4.94 -15.41
N SER A 531 17.48 -3.70 -15.38
CA SER A 531 18.72 -3.33 -16.08
C SER A 531 19.97 -3.28 -15.19
N THR A 532 19.79 -3.18 -13.87
CA THR A 532 20.90 -3.06 -12.91
C THR A 532 21.48 -4.40 -12.52
N VAL A 533 22.78 -4.56 -12.77
CA VAL A 533 23.55 -5.78 -12.51
C VAL A 533 24.01 -5.82 -11.04
N VAL A 534 23.78 -6.94 -10.35
CA VAL A 534 24.20 -7.20 -8.95
C VAL A 534 25.33 -8.23 -8.86
N ASN A 535 25.47 -9.07 -9.88
CA ASN A 535 26.66 -9.87 -10.14
C ASN A 535 26.68 -10.25 -11.63
N THR A 536 27.65 -11.04 -12.09
CA THR A 536 27.81 -11.42 -13.51
C THR A 536 26.58 -12.01 -14.20
N THR A 537 25.63 -12.59 -13.46
CA THR A 537 24.43 -13.27 -14.01
C THR A 537 23.13 -12.88 -13.30
N GLU A 538 23.17 -11.89 -12.42
CA GLU A 538 22.05 -11.50 -11.57
C GLU A 538 21.82 -10.00 -11.60
N TYR A 539 20.54 -9.63 -11.51
CA TYR A 539 20.07 -8.26 -11.57
C TYR A 539 19.28 -7.92 -10.30
N LEU A 540 19.02 -6.64 -10.07
CA LEU A 540 18.13 -6.23 -8.98
C LEU A 540 16.71 -6.75 -9.17
N LEU A 541 16.26 -7.00 -10.41
CA LEU A 541 15.15 -7.93 -10.67
C LEU A 541 15.70 -9.36 -10.72
N PRO A 542 15.51 -10.18 -9.67
CA PRO A 542 16.20 -11.46 -9.52
C PRO A 542 15.74 -12.49 -10.54
N ASN A 543 16.56 -13.53 -10.78
CA ASN A 543 16.16 -14.69 -11.60
C ASN A 543 14.84 -15.32 -11.13
N SER A 544 14.63 -15.46 -9.82
CA SER A 544 13.40 -15.98 -9.21
C SER A 544 12.17 -15.10 -9.47
N GLY A 545 12.39 -13.82 -9.80
CA GLY A 545 11.38 -12.79 -9.91
C GLY A 545 10.88 -12.22 -8.59
N ILE A 546 11.30 -12.76 -7.43
CA ILE A 546 10.73 -12.38 -6.13
C ILE A 546 11.20 -10.98 -5.73
N ILE A 547 10.22 -10.09 -5.56
CA ILE A 547 10.34 -8.81 -4.87
C ILE A 547 9.37 -8.84 -3.70
N TYR A 548 9.89 -8.85 -2.48
CA TYR A 548 9.11 -8.62 -1.27
C TYR A 548 9.23 -7.15 -0.88
N ALA A 549 8.11 -6.44 -0.75
CA ALA A 549 8.12 -5.03 -0.40
C ALA A 549 7.08 -4.73 0.68
N SER A 550 7.45 -3.88 1.63
CA SER A 550 6.58 -3.52 2.76
C SER A 550 6.97 -2.15 3.32
N ARG A 551 6.09 -1.56 4.14
CA ARG A 551 6.33 -0.30 4.84
C ARG A 551 5.92 -0.39 6.31
N ASP A 552 6.77 0.08 7.20
CA ASP A 552 6.56 0.07 8.65
C ASP A 552 5.69 1.23 9.17
N ASP A 553 5.41 2.25 8.34
CA ASP A 553 4.47 3.34 8.64
C ASP A 553 3.04 3.08 8.16
N ALA A 554 2.80 1.99 7.44
CA ALA A 554 1.44 1.58 7.10
C ALA A 554 0.72 1.15 8.37
N MET A 555 -0.50 1.67 8.57
CA MET A 555 -1.33 1.34 9.71
C MET A 555 -2.56 0.61 9.21
N ARG A 556 -2.67 -0.66 9.58
CA ARG A 556 -3.84 -1.49 9.28
C ARG A 556 -5.09 -0.85 9.87
N ASP A 557 -6.21 -1.13 9.22
CA ASP A 557 -7.53 -1.00 9.81
C ASP A 557 -7.60 -1.70 11.18
N ALA A 558 -7.97 -0.95 12.21
CA ALA A 558 -8.20 -1.40 13.57
C ALA A 558 -9.60 -0.97 14.05
N SER A 559 -10.61 -1.06 13.18
CA SER A 559 -12.02 -0.84 13.51
C SER A 559 -12.54 -1.75 14.62
N ASP A 560 -12.02 -2.98 14.71
CA ASP A 560 -12.17 -3.87 15.85
C ASP A 560 -10.98 -3.67 16.82
N ILE A 561 -11.27 -3.43 18.10
CA ILE A 561 -10.26 -3.15 19.14
C ILE A 561 -9.87 -4.38 19.97
N SER A 562 -10.40 -5.55 19.64
CA SER A 562 -10.08 -6.81 20.33
C SER A 562 -8.71 -7.33 19.92
N THR A 563 -8.24 -8.34 20.64
CA THR A 563 -7.03 -9.08 20.27
C THR A 563 -7.12 -9.80 18.91
N GLN A 564 -8.31 -9.86 18.30
CA GLN A 564 -8.58 -10.48 17.01
C GLN A 564 -8.75 -9.45 15.87
N SER A 565 -8.45 -8.17 16.13
CA SER A 565 -8.59 -7.05 15.19
C SER A 565 -8.02 -7.35 13.79
N GLU A 566 -6.87 -8.00 13.73
CA GLU A 566 -6.22 -8.39 12.48
C GLU A 566 -7.13 -9.21 11.56
N ILE A 567 -7.92 -10.14 12.10
CA ILE A 567 -8.80 -10.99 11.31
C ILE A 567 -10.18 -10.34 11.12
N LEU A 568 -10.65 -9.59 12.12
CA LEU A 568 -12.02 -9.06 12.14
C LEU A 568 -12.18 -7.73 11.41
N SER A 569 -11.28 -6.76 11.62
CA SER A 569 -11.37 -5.41 11.05
C SER A 569 -11.48 -5.41 9.52
N PRO A 570 -10.72 -6.24 8.76
CA PRO A 570 -10.87 -6.28 7.30
C PRO A 570 -12.24 -6.78 6.80
N THR A 571 -13.10 -7.32 7.68
CA THR A 571 -14.36 -7.97 7.32
C THR A 571 -15.59 -7.35 7.99
N ASP A 572 -15.42 -6.35 8.86
CA ASP A 572 -16.52 -5.75 9.62
C ASP A 572 -17.21 -4.57 8.90
N PHE A 573 -16.69 -4.19 7.73
CA PHE A 573 -17.17 -3.07 6.89
C PHE A 573 -17.21 -1.72 7.60
N LYS A 574 -16.46 -1.58 8.70
CA LYS A 574 -16.22 -0.30 9.35
C LYS A 574 -14.97 0.31 8.78
N LEU A 575 -15.00 1.63 8.68
CA LEU A 575 -13.85 2.39 8.20
C LEU A 575 -13.09 2.93 9.40
N ASP A 576 -11.90 2.39 9.68
CA ASP A 576 -11.03 2.96 10.72
C ASP A 576 -10.45 4.31 10.24
N PRO A 577 -10.81 5.44 10.89
CA PRO A 577 -10.30 6.77 10.56
C PRO A 577 -8.83 7.00 10.96
N THR A 578 -8.24 6.10 11.74
CA THR A 578 -6.83 6.14 12.18
C THR A 578 -5.91 5.29 11.31
N ARG A 579 -6.47 4.54 10.34
CA ARG A 579 -5.70 3.71 9.41
C ARG A 579 -4.88 4.57 8.45
N ARG A 580 -3.81 3.98 7.91
CA ARG A 580 -2.92 4.59 6.92
C ARG A 580 -2.66 3.58 5.80
N PRO A 581 -3.44 3.61 4.71
CA PRO A 581 -3.36 2.64 3.61
C PRO A 581 -2.19 2.97 2.68
N ASN A 582 -0.99 3.11 3.25
CA ASN A 582 0.23 3.30 2.47
C ASN A 582 0.50 2.06 1.61
N ALA A 583 1.23 2.23 0.51
CA ALA A 583 1.25 1.25 -0.57
C ALA A 583 2.63 0.99 -1.17
N ILE A 584 2.70 0.02 -2.07
CA ILE A 584 3.81 -0.19 -3.00
C ILE A 584 3.34 0.18 -4.41
N ARG A 585 4.15 0.91 -5.18
CA ARG A 585 3.78 1.29 -6.56
C ARG A 585 4.84 0.86 -7.56
N LEU A 586 4.43 0.07 -8.55
CA LEU A 586 5.26 -0.31 -9.68
C LEU A 586 5.18 0.75 -10.76
N ILE A 587 6.34 1.27 -11.18
CA ILE A 587 6.47 2.27 -12.25
C ILE A 587 7.43 1.76 -13.34
N ASN A 588 7.31 2.33 -14.54
CA ASN A 588 8.17 2.00 -15.69
C ASN A 588 8.25 0.50 -16.01
N GLY A 589 7.15 -0.22 -15.76
CA GLY A 589 7.07 -1.68 -15.87
C GLY A 589 6.78 -2.22 -17.27
N ALA A 590 6.86 -1.41 -18.33
CA ALA A 590 6.46 -1.82 -19.67
C ALA A 590 7.22 -3.04 -20.22
N THR A 591 8.39 -3.35 -19.67
CA THR A 591 9.10 -4.61 -19.91
C THR A 591 9.72 -5.13 -18.62
N LEU A 592 9.69 -6.45 -18.45
CA LEU A 592 10.35 -7.17 -17.36
C LEU A 592 11.58 -7.94 -17.85
N ALA A 593 11.92 -7.83 -19.14
CA ALA A 593 13.11 -8.47 -19.69
C ALA A 593 14.35 -7.88 -19.02
N ARG A 594 15.20 -8.75 -18.47
CA ARG A 594 16.42 -8.32 -17.80
C ARG A 594 17.46 -7.91 -18.83
N ASN A 595 17.79 -6.61 -18.86
CA ASN A 595 18.78 -5.99 -19.74
C ASN A 595 18.89 -6.61 -21.15
N PRO A 596 17.79 -6.62 -21.96
CA PRO A 596 17.73 -7.30 -23.25
C PRO A 596 18.77 -6.79 -24.25
N SER A 597 19.18 -5.51 -24.13
CA SER A 597 20.21 -4.90 -24.97
C SER A 597 21.62 -5.48 -24.73
N VAL A 598 21.88 -6.00 -23.53
CA VAL A 598 23.18 -6.60 -23.16
C VAL A 598 23.15 -8.12 -23.32
N ASN A 599 22.09 -8.79 -22.84
CA ASN A 599 21.99 -10.25 -22.92
C ASN A 599 21.36 -10.78 -24.22
N GLN A 600 21.07 -9.89 -25.17
CA GLN A 600 20.51 -10.20 -26.48
C GLN A 600 19.12 -10.85 -26.44
N ASN A 601 18.36 -10.60 -25.36
CA ASN A 601 17.07 -11.24 -25.02
C ASN A 601 17.11 -12.78 -24.96
N ARG A 602 18.31 -13.40 -24.86
CA ARG A 602 18.45 -14.86 -24.93
C ARG A 602 17.70 -15.56 -23.81
N TYR A 603 17.07 -16.68 -24.13
CA TYR A 603 16.40 -17.54 -23.17
C TYR A 603 17.38 -18.08 -22.12
N THR A 604 17.00 -17.97 -20.85
CA THR A 604 17.69 -18.58 -19.71
C THR A 604 16.64 -19.28 -18.86
N ALA A 605 16.89 -20.53 -18.46
CA ALA A 605 15.92 -21.35 -17.72
C ALA A 605 15.73 -20.88 -16.26
N GLN A 606 16.71 -20.13 -15.75
CA GLN A 606 16.72 -19.53 -14.41
C GLN A 606 15.74 -18.37 -14.28
N GLU A 607 15.46 -17.65 -15.37
CA GLU A 607 14.60 -16.45 -15.35
C GLU A 607 13.12 -16.82 -15.30
N LYS A 608 12.45 -16.47 -14.19
CA LYS A 608 11.02 -16.77 -13.95
C LYS A 608 10.08 -15.59 -14.23
N GLY A 609 10.60 -14.36 -14.25
CA GLY A 609 9.83 -13.14 -14.52
C GLY A 609 9.71 -12.26 -13.28
N LEU A 610 8.49 -11.93 -12.85
CA LEU A 610 8.22 -11.10 -11.66
C LEU A 610 7.21 -11.78 -10.73
N ILE A 611 7.52 -11.76 -9.44
CA ILE A 611 6.60 -12.07 -8.34
C ILE A 611 6.74 -10.92 -7.34
N LEU A 612 5.80 -9.97 -7.36
CA LEU A 612 5.70 -8.98 -6.29
C LEU A 612 4.83 -9.55 -5.17
N ALA A 613 5.33 -9.55 -3.95
CA ALA A 613 4.58 -9.85 -2.74
C ALA A 613 4.67 -8.68 -1.76
N THR A 614 3.51 -8.24 -1.25
CA THR A 614 3.39 -7.12 -0.31
C THR A 614 2.18 -7.30 0.59
N ASN A 615 2.30 -6.95 1.87
CA ASN A 615 1.17 -6.88 2.82
C ASN A 615 0.39 -5.56 2.72
N LEU A 616 0.71 -4.74 1.72
CA LEU A 616 0.09 -3.45 1.45
C LEU A 616 -0.64 -3.47 0.10
N PRO A 617 -1.53 -2.50 -0.15
CA PRO A 617 -2.04 -2.22 -1.48
C PRO A 617 -0.90 -2.03 -2.50
N ALA A 618 -1.14 -2.49 -3.73
CA ALA A 618 -0.24 -2.35 -4.85
C ALA A 618 -0.85 -1.48 -5.96
N TYR A 619 -0.09 -0.49 -6.40
CA TYR A 619 -0.45 0.35 -7.54
C TYR A 619 0.46 0.02 -8.73
N ILE A 620 -0.11 -0.07 -9.93
CA ILE A 620 0.65 -0.23 -11.18
C ILE A 620 0.39 0.99 -12.04
N ARG A 621 1.43 1.75 -12.38
CA ARG A 621 1.29 2.97 -13.17
C ARG A 621 1.81 2.79 -14.59
N GLY A 622 0.96 3.11 -15.55
CA GLY A 622 1.29 3.10 -16.98
C GLY A 622 1.31 1.69 -17.59
N ALA A 623 2.03 1.55 -18.69
CA ALA A 623 2.18 0.27 -19.37
C ALA A 623 2.94 -0.73 -18.49
N PHE A 624 2.44 -1.97 -18.45
CA PHE A 624 3.00 -3.03 -17.63
C PHE A 624 3.15 -4.32 -18.43
N ASN A 625 4.39 -4.79 -18.52
CA ASN A 625 4.78 -6.08 -19.06
C ASN A 625 4.14 -6.39 -20.43
N LEU A 626 4.38 -5.52 -21.41
CA LEU A 626 3.80 -5.64 -22.75
C LEU A 626 4.48 -6.75 -23.56
N HIS A 627 3.70 -7.40 -24.42
CA HIS A 627 4.24 -8.22 -25.51
C HIS A 627 4.83 -7.31 -26.58
N ARG A 628 6.15 -7.33 -26.77
CA ARG A 628 6.86 -6.48 -27.77
C ARG A 628 8.26 -7.00 -28.06
N THR A 629 8.86 -6.61 -29.19
CA THR A 629 10.20 -7.06 -29.59
C THR A 629 11.34 -6.04 -29.33
N PRO A 630 11.16 -4.72 -29.51
CA PRO A 630 12.14 -3.75 -29.01
C PRO A 630 11.63 -2.97 -27.79
N THR A 631 12.55 -2.56 -26.92
CA THR A 631 12.27 -1.72 -25.74
C THR A 631 11.88 -0.28 -26.10
N ALA A 632 12.30 0.19 -27.28
CA ALA A 632 12.12 1.57 -27.74
C ALA A 632 10.79 1.82 -28.47
N LEU A 633 10.06 0.77 -28.88
CA LEU A 633 8.74 0.92 -29.49
C LEU A 633 7.63 0.60 -28.48
N THR A 634 6.52 1.30 -28.63
CA THR A 634 5.24 1.00 -27.97
C THR A 634 4.40 0.02 -28.77
N THR A 635 4.85 -0.39 -29.95
CA THR A 635 4.12 -1.34 -30.79
C THR A 635 4.11 -2.71 -30.12
N GLU A 636 2.94 -3.08 -29.64
CA GLU A 636 2.67 -4.40 -29.09
C GLU A 636 2.64 -5.44 -30.20
N ILE A 637 3.10 -6.65 -29.89
CA ILE A 637 2.96 -7.81 -30.76
C ILE A 637 1.86 -8.72 -30.24
N GLU A 638 1.12 -9.31 -31.17
CA GLU A 638 0.02 -10.23 -30.89
C GLU A 638 0.39 -11.66 -31.30
N GLU A 639 -0.42 -12.62 -30.86
CA GLU A 639 -0.27 -14.06 -31.19
C GLU A 639 -0.24 -14.31 -32.71
N PHE A 640 -0.87 -13.46 -33.50
CA PHE A 640 -0.92 -13.55 -34.96
C PHE A 640 -0.48 -12.24 -35.61
N ILE A 641 0.13 -12.33 -36.78
CA ILE A 641 0.62 -11.17 -37.55
C ILE A 641 -0.55 -10.39 -38.18
N THR A 642 -1.69 -11.04 -38.37
CA THR A 642 -2.91 -10.43 -38.92
C THR A 642 -3.77 -9.80 -37.83
N LEU A 643 -4.05 -8.50 -37.96
CA LEU A 643 -5.03 -7.78 -37.14
C LEU A 643 -6.44 -8.37 -37.37
N ALA A 644 -7.19 -8.60 -36.31
CA ALA A 644 -8.55 -9.14 -36.41
C ALA A 644 -9.50 -8.08 -36.97
N ALA A 645 -9.82 -8.13 -38.27
CA ALA A 645 -10.74 -7.17 -38.89
C ALA A 645 -12.22 -7.40 -38.50
N THR A 646 -12.63 -8.66 -38.26
CA THR A 646 -14.02 -9.02 -37.90
C THR A 646 -14.17 -10.35 -37.14
N ASN A 647 -13.25 -11.32 -37.33
CA ASN A 647 -13.32 -12.62 -36.64
C ASN A 647 -11.91 -13.13 -36.26
N PHE A 648 -11.69 -13.36 -34.97
CA PHE A 648 -10.46 -13.92 -34.40
C PHE A 648 -10.09 -15.29 -35.00
N TYR A 649 -11.09 -16.14 -35.27
CA TYR A 649 -10.91 -17.56 -35.62
C TYR A 649 -10.45 -17.82 -37.05
N ASN A 650 -10.44 -16.80 -37.91
CA ASN A 650 -9.98 -16.93 -39.30
C ASN A 650 -8.47 -16.63 -39.46
N ARG A 651 -7.77 -16.33 -38.35
CA ARG A 651 -6.32 -16.05 -38.37
C ARG A 651 -5.53 -17.36 -38.40
N ASN A 652 -4.60 -17.47 -39.33
CA ASN A 652 -3.79 -18.68 -39.56
C ASN A 652 -2.28 -18.39 -39.66
N ASN A 653 -1.86 -17.13 -39.50
CA ASN A 653 -0.45 -16.72 -39.58
C ASN A 653 0.08 -16.32 -38.18
N PRO A 654 0.58 -17.27 -37.39
CA PRO A 654 1.07 -17.01 -36.04
C PRO A 654 2.33 -16.14 -36.08
N ASN A 655 2.46 -15.26 -35.10
CA ASN A 655 3.65 -14.47 -34.91
C ASN A 655 4.69 -15.28 -34.12
N THR A 656 5.75 -15.70 -34.80
CA THR A 656 6.81 -16.55 -34.20
C THR A 656 7.62 -15.85 -33.10
N ASN A 657 7.46 -14.53 -32.93
CA ASN A 657 8.07 -13.79 -31.83
C ASN A 657 7.20 -13.78 -30.56
N PHE A 658 5.88 -13.97 -30.67
CA PHE A 658 4.96 -13.85 -29.55
C PHE A 658 5.23 -14.92 -28.49
N ALA A 659 5.42 -14.50 -27.23
CA ALA A 659 5.79 -15.35 -26.09
C ALA A 659 7.03 -16.25 -26.33
N CYS A 660 7.90 -15.88 -27.28
CA CYS A 660 9.08 -16.65 -27.69
C CYS A 660 10.36 -15.87 -27.44
N ARG A 661 11.46 -16.56 -27.12
CA ARG A 661 12.78 -15.95 -26.86
C ARG A 661 13.89 -16.64 -27.67
N PRO A 662 14.91 -15.90 -28.11
CA PRO A 662 16.06 -16.47 -28.81
C PRO A 662 16.73 -17.59 -28.04
N GLY A 663 16.87 -18.76 -28.67
CA GLY A 663 17.53 -19.94 -28.08
C GLY A 663 16.61 -20.88 -27.30
N ARG A 664 15.30 -20.61 -27.21
CA ARG A 664 14.31 -21.59 -26.76
C ARG A 664 13.92 -22.51 -27.93
N THR A 665 13.75 -23.81 -27.68
CA THR A 665 13.32 -24.77 -28.71
C THR A 665 11.99 -24.32 -29.33
N GLY A 666 11.94 -24.22 -30.66
CA GLY A 666 10.76 -23.76 -31.40
C GLY A 666 10.63 -22.24 -31.54
N CYS A 667 11.58 -21.45 -31.03
CA CYS A 667 11.62 -20.00 -31.14
C CYS A 667 12.65 -19.50 -32.17
N PRO A 668 12.60 -18.20 -32.55
CA PRO A 668 13.64 -17.57 -33.36
C PRO A 668 15.05 -17.81 -32.78
N THR A 669 16.07 -17.88 -33.63
CA THR A 669 17.47 -18.09 -33.20
C THR A 669 18.30 -16.80 -33.21
N ALA A 670 17.82 -15.76 -33.91
CA ALA A 670 18.53 -14.49 -34.05
C ALA A 670 18.56 -13.71 -32.72
N ALA A 671 19.72 -13.14 -32.40
CA ALA A 671 19.90 -12.25 -31.25
C ALA A 671 18.97 -11.02 -31.34
N ASN A 672 18.52 -10.50 -30.19
CA ASN A 672 17.64 -9.32 -30.10
C ASN A 672 16.29 -9.48 -30.84
N THR A 673 15.87 -10.71 -31.13
CA THR A 673 14.53 -11.02 -31.64
C THR A 673 13.66 -11.61 -30.53
N GLY A 674 12.39 -11.90 -30.81
CA GLY A 674 11.45 -12.46 -29.83
C GLY A 674 10.92 -11.46 -28.81
N ASP A 675 10.06 -11.97 -27.94
CA ASP A 675 9.28 -11.22 -26.96
C ASP A 675 10.09 -10.75 -25.74
N LEU A 676 9.76 -9.56 -25.27
CA LEU A 676 10.25 -8.98 -24.03
C LEU A 676 9.30 -9.21 -22.84
N TRP A 677 8.12 -9.79 -23.08
CA TRP A 677 7.18 -10.20 -22.05
C TRP A 677 7.77 -11.29 -21.14
N ARG A 678 7.44 -11.25 -19.84
CA ARG A 678 7.75 -12.32 -18.86
C ARG A 678 6.52 -12.67 -18.02
N PRO A 679 6.42 -13.89 -17.47
CA PRO A 679 5.38 -14.17 -16.48
C PRO A 679 5.46 -13.19 -15.31
N ALA A 680 4.32 -12.62 -14.90
CA ALA A 680 4.23 -11.68 -13.79
C ALA A 680 3.11 -12.10 -12.85
N THR A 681 3.36 -12.08 -11.55
CA THR A 681 2.40 -12.35 -10.48
C THR A 681 2.52 -11.25 -9.44
N LEU A 682 1.38 -10.69 -9.03
CA LEU A 682 1.32 -9.68 -7.97
C LEU A 682 0.40 -10.21 -6.88
N ILE A 683 0.90 -10.19 -5.65
CA ILE A 683 0.21 -10.66 -4.45
C ILE A 683 0.25 -9.50 -3.47
N ALA A 684 -0.90 -8.91 -3.24
CA ALA A 684 -1.08 -7.68 -2.49
C ALA A 684 -2.44 -7.70 -1.79
N ASP A 685 -2.60 -6.87 -0.77
CA ASP A 685 -3.89 -6.66 -0.10
C ASP A 685 -4.97 -6.20 -1.10
N SER A 686 -4.63 -5.23 -1.94
CA SER A 686 -5.44 -4.81 -3.08
C SER A 686 -4.57 -4.37 -4.26
N MET A 687 -5.17 -4.28 -5.45
CA MET A 687 -4.46 -3.87 -6.67
C MET A 687 -5.21 -2.75 -7.38
N THR A 688 -4.48 -1.72 -7.79
CA THR A 688 -5.01 -0.58 -8.54
C THR A 688 -4.16 -0.27 -9.76
N LEU A 689 -4.80 -0.01 -10.89
CA LEU A 689 -4.15 0.48 -12.10
C LEU A 689 -4.28 2.00 -12.18
N LEU A 690 -3.14 2.68 -12.36
CA LEU A 690 -3.06 4.11 -12.62
C LEU A 690 -2.67 4.32 -14.07
N SER A 691 -3.31 5.28 -14.74
CA SER A 691 -2.95 5.63 -16.11
C SER A 691 -1.49 6.11 -16.20
N GLY A 692 -0.86 5.95 -17.37
CA GLY A 692 0.50 6.48 -17.57
C GLY A 692 0.59 7.99 -17.37
N SER A 693 -0.50 8.69 -17.67
CA SER A 693 -0.68 10.13 -17.46
C SER A 693 -1.21 10.52 -16.07
N PHE A 694 -1.34 9.57 -15.13
CA PHE A 694 -1.72 9.88 -13.75
C PHE A 694 -0.69 10.84 -13.13
N LEU A 695 -1.14 11.79 -12.33
CA LEU A 695 -0.28 12.77 -11.70
C LEU A 695 -0.53 12.81 -10.21
N ASP A 696 0.55 12.64 -9.47
CA ASP A 696 0.52 12.60 -8.01
C ASP A 696 0.05 13.96 -7.46
N GLY A 697 0.62 15.07 -7.95
CA GLY A 697 0.29 16.44 -7.52
C GLY A 697 1.09 16.89 -6.28
N THR A 698 0.61 17.94 -5.63
CA THR A 698 1.09 18.45 -4.32
C THR A 698 -0.06 18.92 -3.46
N ARG A 699 0.11 18.96 -2.14
CA ARG A 699 -0.91 19.40 -1.18
C ARG A 699 -1.45 20.80 -1.46
N SER A 700 -0.57 21.72 -1.86
CA SER A 700 -0.94 23.08 -2.25
C SER A 700 -1.88 23.17 -3.47
N GLU A 701 -1.98 22.12 -4.30
CA GLU A 701 -2.93 22.09 -5.43
C GLU A 701 -4.37 21.79 -4.94
N GLY A 702 -4.49 21.15 -3.77
CA GLY A 702 -5.75 20.68 -3.21
C GLY A 702 -6.22 21.42 -1.96
N ASP A 703 -5.51 22.47 -1.53
CA ASP A 703 -5.67 23.08 -0.19
C ASP A 703 -5.59 22.03 0.94
N PHE A 704 -4.83 20.95 0.72
CA PHE A 704 -4.87 19.76 1.58
C PHE A 704 -4.40 20.05 3.00
N ASP A 705 -3.40 20.90 3.21
CA ASP A 705 -2.89 21.22 4.55
C ASP A 705 -3.85 22.08 5.40
N ILE A 706 -4.94 22.61 4.81
CA ILE A 706 -6.00 23.35 5.53
C ILE A 706 -6.97 22.40 6.26
N ASN A 707 -6.94 21.12 5.91
CA ASN A 707 -7.82 20.09 6.44
C ASN A 707 -7.36 19.52 7.80
N ASN A 708 -8.29 18.85 8.51
CA ASN A 708 -7.92 18.05 9.68
C ASN A 708 -7.16 16.76 9.33
N ASN A 709 -5.86 16.91 9.06
CA ASN A 709 -4.92 15.81 8.76
C ASN A 709 -4.28 15.18 10.01
N THR A 710 -4.76 15.51 11.22
CA THR A 710 -4.18 15.07 12.50
C THR A 710 -4.31 13.56 12.75
N GLY A 711 -5.12 12.88 11.92
CA GLY A 711 -5.49 11.48 12.12
C GLY A 711 -6.52 11.27 13.24
N VAL A 712 -6.94 12.34 13.93
CA VAL A 712 -8.04 12.30 14.89
C VAL A 712 -9.36 12.24 14.12
N PRO A 713 -10.29 11.33 14.48
CA PRO A 713 -11.57 11.21 13.80
C PRO A 713 -12.50 12.40 14.02
N VAL A 714 -13.46 12.62 13.12
CA VAL A 714 -14.49 13.65 13.27
C VAL A 714 -15.58 13.13 14.22
N PRO A 715 -15.83 13.76 15.39
CA PRO A 715 -16.86 13.31 16.32
C PRO A 715 -18.26 13.73 15.84
N ASP A 716 -19.30 13.04 16.32
CA ASP A 716 -20.69 13.46 16.08
C ASP A 716 -21.03 14.72 16.90
N PHE A 717 -21.11 15.86 16.21
CA PHE A 717 -21.48 17.12 16.83
C PHE A 717 -22.96 17.42 16.63
N ASN A 718 -23.75 17.34 17.71
CA ASN A 718 -25.07 17.96 17.73
C ASN A 718 -24.93 19.46 18.06
N LEU A 719 -24.79 20.27 17.00
CA LEU A 719 -24.67 21.74 17.11
C LEU A 719 -25.87 22.41 17.79
N SER A 720 -27.05 21.76 17.83
CA SER A 720 -28.24 22.30 18.51
C SER A 720 -28.20 22.15 20.03
N ALA A 721 -27.36 21.24 20.56
CA ALA A 721 -27.27 20.91 21.97
C ALA A 721 -25.94 21.35 22.63
N THR A 722 -24.97 21.84 21.85
CA THR A 722 -23.60 22.10 22.32
C THR A 722 -23.38 23.61 22.49
N SER A 723 -23.07 24.05 23.71
CA SER A 723 -22.71 25.45 23.97
C SER A 723 -21.35 25.79 23.37
N LEU A 724 -21.29 26.75 22.45
CA LEU A 724 -20.05 27.29 21.85
C LEU A 724 -19.10 27.92 22.90
N ASN A 725 -19.63 28.32 24.06
CA ASN A 725 -18.88 28.88 25.18
C ASN A 725 -18.56 27.85 26.28
N GLY A 726 -18.88 26.56 26.06
CA GLY A 726 -18.64 25.48 27.02
C GLY A 726 -17.21 24.92 26.95
N THR A 727 -16.75 24.30 28.04
CA THR A 727 -15.47 23.56 28.13
C THR A 727 -15.48 22.20 27.43
N THR A 728 -16.51 21.90 26.63
CA THR A 728 -16.74 20.60 25.97
C THR A 728 -16.21 20.53 24.54
N LEU A 729 -15.96 21.67 23.88
CA LEU A 729 -15.28 21.73 22.59
C LEU A 729 -13.79 21.93 22.82
N ASP A 730 -12.95 21.16 22.13
CA ASP A 730 -11.52 21.41 22.17
C ASP A 730 -11.20 22.78 21.53
N PRO A 731 -10.08 23.41 21.91
CA PRO A 731 -9.77 24.75 21.43
C PRO A 731 -9.59 24.87 19.91
N ILE A 732 -9.20 23.80 19.20
CA ILE A 732 -8.99 23.83 17.75
C ILE A 732 -10.33 23.82 17.06
N THR A 733 -11.21 22.87 17.39
CA THR A 733 -12.55 22.82 16.81
C THR A 733 -13.33 24.08 17.19
N ARG A 734 -13.13 24.62 18.40
CA ARG A 734 -13.70 25.94 18.75
C ARG A 734 -13.13 27.09 17.92
N SER A 735 -11.82 27.13 17.67
CA SER A 735 -11.20 28.15 16.81
C SER A 735 -11.72 28.06 15.38
N ARG A 736 -11.79 26.84 14.83
CA ARG A 736 -12.35 26.57 13.50
C ARG A 736 -13.83 26.97 13.43
N LEU A 737 -14.63 26.58 14.42
CA LEU A 737 -16.06 26.91 14.48
C LEU A 737 -16.30 28.41 14.59
N SER A 738 -15.44 29.12 15.33
CA SER A 738 -15.48 30.59 15.41
C SER A 738 -15.22 31.25 14.05
N ASN A 739 -14.50 30.55 13.17
CA ASN A 739 -14.21 30.94 11.79
C ASN A 739 -15.19 30.34 10.77
N GLY A 740 -16.27 29.67 11.20
CA GLY A 740 -17.29 29.07 10.32
C GLY A 740 -16.92 27.70 9.72
N PHE A 741 -15.85 27.06 10.19
CA PHE A 741 -15.42 25.73 9.76
C PHE A 741 -15.60 24.71 10.88
N LEU A 742 -15.96 23.47 10.58
CA LEU A 742 -15.96 22.41 11.60
C LEU A 742 -14.56 21.80 11.70
N GLU A 743 -14.20 20.94 10.73
CA GLU A 743 -12.90 20.26 10.71
C GLU A 743 -12.09 20.53 9.44
N ASN A 744 -12.74 20.89 8.33
CA ASN A 744 -12.16 20.79 6.99
C ASN A 744 -12.40 22.03 6.15
N GLY A 745 -11.56 22.24 5.13
CA GLY A 745 -11.88 23.11 4.02
C GLY A 745 -12.98 22.49 3.17
N PHE A 746 -14.10 23.18 2.97
CA PHE A 746 -15.25 22.65 2.23
C PHE A 746 -15.11 22.78 0.72
N VAL A 747 -14.08 23.47 0.23
CA VAL A 747 -13.84 23.68 -1.19
C VAL A 747 -12.37 23.92 -1.48
N THR A 748 -11.85 23.23 -2.50
CA THR A 748 -10.51 23.50 -3.04
C THR A 748 -10.59 24.62 -4.07
N ASN A 749 -9.72 25.62 -3.97
CA ASN A 749 -9.57 26.63 -4.99
C ASN A 749 -8.54 26.19 -6.04
N ALA A 750 -8.91 26.19 -7.31
CA ALA A 750 -7.93 26.03 -8.38
C ALA A 750 -8.26 26.92 -9.59
N ASN A 751 -7.29 27.07 -10.49
CA ASN A 751 -7.38 27.94 -11.65
C ASN A 751 -7.95 27.21 -12.88
N TRP A 752 -8.94 27.83 -13.54
CA TRP A 752 -9.56 27.39 -14.79
C TRP A 752 -9.43 28.48 -15.85
N TRP A 753 -9.24 28.07 -17.10
CA TRP A 753 -9.09 28.97 -18.25
C TRP A 753 -10.34 28.95 -19.13
N LYS A 754 -10.71 30.11 -19.71
CA LYS A 754 -11.63 30.20 -20.84
C LYS A 754 -10.81 30.36 -22.11
N ALA A 755 -10.76 29.34 -22.97
CA ALA A 755 -10.00 29.43 -24.22
C ALA A 755 -10.52 30.62 -25.05
N ASN A 756 -9.73 31.69 -25.18
CA ASN A 756 -10.05 32.77 -26.11
C ASN A 756 -9.94 32.19 -27.53
N ALA A 757 -11.04 32.22 -28.27
CA ALA A 757 -11.16 31.58 -29.58
C ALA A 757 -10.23 32.16 -30.68
N ALA A 758 -9.47 33.23 -30.39
CA ALA A 758 -8.79 34.02 -31.43
C ALA A 758 -7.25 33.95 -31.43
N THR A 759 -6.58 33.46 -30.37
CA THR A 759 -5.09 33.50 -30.29
C THR A 759 -4.43 32.20 -29.84
N SER A 760 -5.19 31.15 -29.50
CA SER A 760 -4.60 29.83 -29.24
C SER A 760 -4.35 29.09 -30.56
N PRO A 761 -3.21 28.38 -30.72
CA PRO A 761 -2.98 27.49 -31.87
C PRO A 761 -3.98 26.32 -31.96
N ASN A 762 -4.80 26.09 -30.91
CA ASN A 762 -5.93 25.17 -30.94
C ASN A 762 -7.11 25.76 -30.14
N PRO A 763 -7.97 26.59 -30.76
CA PRO A 763 -9.11 27.19 -30.08
C PRO A 763 -10.16 26.11 -29.76
N SER A 764 -10.59 26.01 -28.49
CA SER A 764 -11.72 25.16 -28.10
C SER A 764 -12.97 25.63 -28.86
N PRO A 765 -13.61 24.81 -29.71
CA PRO A 765 -14.69 25.27 -30.60
C PRO A 765 -15.97 25.72 -29.87
N THR A 766 -16.01 25.64 -28.54
CA THR A 766 -17.25 25.73 -27.74
C THR A 766 -17.22 26.75 -26.59
N GLY A 767 -16.17 27.56 -26.45
CA GLY A 767 -16.06 28.50 -25.31
C GLY A 767 -16.08 27.80 -23.94
N ARG A 768 -15.67 26.53 -23.91
CA ARG A 768 -15.70 25.67 -22.73
C ARG A 768 -14.67 26.16 -21.71
N ILE A 769 -15.10 26.27 -20.45
CA ILE A 769 -14.20 26.50 -19.32
C ILE A 769 -13.48 25.18 -19.06
N GLU A 770 -12.17 25.20 -19.18
CA GLU A 770 -11.30 24.05 -19.04
C GLU A 770 -10.39 24.25 -17.82
N PRO A 771 -9.98 23.19 -17.10
CA PRO A 771 -8.87 23.30 -16.16
C PRO A 771 -7.71 23.96 -16.89
N ARG A 772 -6.82 24.69 -16.20
CA ARG A 772 -5.68 25.41 -16.81
C ARG A 772 -4.63 24.48 -17.48
N ASN A 773 -5.05 23.33 -17.95
CA ASN A 773 -4.23 22.15 -18.05
C ASN A 773 -4.69 21.10 -19.08
N THR A 774 -5.87 21.25 -19.70
CA THR A 774 -6.29 20.31 -20.75
C THR A 774 -5.74 20.77 -22.11
N GLY A 775 -4.48 20.45 -22.38
CA GLY A 775 -4.04 20.15 -23.76
C GLY A 775 -3.61 21.29 -24.68
N ASN A 776 -3.28 22.50 -24.18
CA ASN A 776 -2.82 23.61 -25.05
C ASN A 776 -1.37 24.10 -24.83
N LEU A 777 -0.59 23.41 -24.00
CA LEU A 777 0.84 23.68 -23.82
C LEU A 777 1.62 22.39 -24.07
N GLY A 778 2.76 22.49 -24.77
CA GLY A 778 3.56 21.34 -25.21
C GLY A 778 3.91 20.36 -24.07
N ALA A 779 4.18 19.11 -24.45
CA ALA A 779 4.59 18.07 -23.51
C ALA A 779 5.81 18.56 -22.69
N GLY A 780 5.64 18.67 -21.36
CA GLY A 780 6.67 19.09 -20.42
C GLY A 780 6.49 20.47 -19.75
N THR A 781 5.47 21.26 -20.12
CA THR A 781 5.33 22.65 -19.65
C THR A 781 3.93 23.07 -19.14
N ALA A 782 3.00 22.15 -18.88
CA ALA A 782 1.65 22.50 -18.43
C ALA A 782 1.43 22.30 -16.91
N GLU A 783 0.64 23.19 -16.28
CA GLU A 783 0.12 23.11 -14.90
C GLU A 783 -0.90 21.96 -14.73
N GLN A 784 -0.38 20.75 -14.95
CA GLN A 784 -0.79 19.45 -14.43
C GLN A 784 -1.64 19.34 -13.14
N LEU A 785 -2.95 19.67 -13.05
CA LEU A 785 -3.74 19.36 -11.84
C LEU A 785 -3.60 17.88 -11.46
N GLY A 786 -3.00 17.61 -10.29
CA GLY A 786 -2.78 16.26 -9.79
C GLY A 786 -3.93 15.71 -8.96
N SER A 787 -3.69 14.56 -8.35
CA SER A 787 -4.69 13.86 -7.51
C SER A 787 -5.19 14.71 -6.34
N TYR A 788 -4.38 15.63 -5.80
CA TYR A 788 -4.79 16.50 -4.70
C TYR A 788 -5.97 17.41 -5.08
N ALA A 789 -5.97 17.94 -6.31
CA ALA A 789 -7.09 18.72 -6.85
C ALA A 789 -8.19 17.83 -7.45
N LEU A 790 -7.83 16.70 -8.06
CA LEU A 790 -8.74 15.81 -8.81
C LEU A 790 -9.08 14.53 -8.04
N ASN A 791 -9.28 14.63 -6.73
CA ASN A 791 -9.53 13.47 -5.87
C ASN A 791 -10.97 12.91 -5.95
N GLY A 792 -11.92 13.69 -6.49
CA GLY A 792 -13.32 13.27 -6.67
C GLY A 792 -14.17 13.25 -5.39
N VAL A 793 -13.61 13.63 -4.25
CA VAL A 793 -14.27 13.72 -2.94
C VAL A 793 -14.52 15.18 -2.56
N THR A 794 -13.50 16.04 -2.67
CA THR A 794 -13.57 17.46 -2.30
C THR A 794 -14.19 18.30 -3.42
N PRO A 795 -15.22 19.13 -3.13
CA PRO A 795 -15.74 20.10 -4.09
C PRO A 795 -14.66 21.08 -4.56
N ILE A 796 -14.79 21.56 -5.80
CA ILE A 796 -13.83 22.47 -6.42
C ILE A 796 -14.50 23.80 -6.76
N GLN A 797 -13.93 24.89 -6.25
CA GLN A 797 -14.26 26.25 -6.67
C GLN A 797 -13.37 26.64 -7.85
N ARG A 798 -14.00 26.91 -8.99
CA ARG A 798 -13.30 27.29 -10.22
C ARG A 798 -13.00 28.78 -10.21
N ARG A 799 -11.72 29.14 -10.26
CA ARG A 799 -11.29 30.54 -10.47
C ARG A 799 -11.06 30.79 -11.96
N VAL A 800 -11.62 31.87 -12.50
CA VAL A 800 -11.55 32.19 -13.94
C VAL A 800 -11.08 33.64 -14.11
N ASN A 801 -9.92 33.85 -14.73
CA ASN A 801 -9.23 35.15 -14.89
C ASN A 801 -10.05 36.28 -15.58
N SER A 802 -11.27 36.02 -16.06
CA SER A 802 -12.10 37.00 -16.79
C SER A 802 -13.42 37.34 -16.09
N VAL A 803 -13.61 36.86 -14.86
CA VAL A 803 -14.80 37.18 -14.06
C VAL A 803 -14.31 37.66 -12.70
N PRO A 804 -14.57 38.91 -12.29
CA PRO A 804 -14.30 39.33 -10.93
C PRO A 804 -15.14 38.46 -10.00
N LEU A 805 -14.48 37.55 -9.29
CA LEU A 805 -15.12 36.70 -8.30
C LEU A 805 -15.11 37.48 -6.99
N TYR A 806 -16.30 37.67 -6.42
CA TYR A 806 -16.42 38.14 -5.04
C TYR A 806 -15.73 37.10 -4.17
N VAL A 807 -14.66 37.48 -3.48
CA VAL A 807 -14.12 36.60 -2.47
C VAL A 807 -14.88 36.86 -1.19
N MET A 808 -15.55 35.81 -0.70
CA MET A 808 -16.07 35.82 0.67
C MET A 808 -14.89 35.88 1.65
N GLU A 809 -15.16 36.31 2.89
CA GLU A 809 -14.19 36.48 3.97
C GLU A 809 -13.10 35.40 3.96
N MET A 810 -11.85 35.79 3.67
CA MET A 810 -10.71 34.87 3.53
C MET A 810 -9.63 35.16 4.56
N CYS A 811 -9.06 34.11 5.12
CA CYS A 811 -7.83 34.17 5.90
C CYS A 811 -6.67 33.67 5.04
N ARG A 812 -5.56 34.40 5.04
CA ARG A 812 -4.35 34.06 4.26
C ARG A 812 -3.31 33.26 5.05
N LYS A 813 -3.64 32.82 6.26
CA LYS A 813 -2.80 31.90 7.01
C LYS A 813 -2.85 30.53 6.35
N GLU A 814 -1.78 29.78 6.52
CA GLU A 814 -1.62 28.47 5.88
C GLU A 814 -2.37 27.37 6.65
N ASP A 815 -2.77 27.62 7.91
CA ASP A 815 -3.73 26.83 8.68
C ASP A 815 -4.90 27.74 9.10
N VAL A 816 -6.13 27.26 8.95
CA VAL A 816 -7.35 27.99 9.37
C VAL A 816 -7.43 28.12 10.89
N GLY A 817 -6.84 27.18 11.63
CA GLY A 817 -6.76 27.25 13.09
C GLY A 817 -5.92 28.43 13.61
N ASP A 818 -4.99 28.94 12.80
CA ASP A 818 -4.09 30.05 13.15
C ASP A 818 -4.71 31.43 12.88
N CYS A 819 -5.84 31.50 12.17
CA CYS A 819 -6.52 32.73 11.80
C CYS A 819 -7.12 33.43 13.03
N GLN A 820 -6.64 34.64 13.31
CA GLN A 820 -7.23 35.53 14.30
C GLN A 820 -8.29 36.44 13.65
N PRO A 821 -9.18 37.08 14.42
CA PRO A 821 -10.22 37.96 13.86
C PRO A 821 -9.70 39.05 12.91
N ASN A 822 -8.48 39.54 13.09
CA ASN A 822 -7.87 40.56 12.24
C ASN A 822 -7.14 40.01 11.00
N ASP A 823 -7.04 38.69 10.85
CA ASP A 823 -6.42 38.03 9.70
C ASP A 823 -7.42 37.77 8.55
N TRP A 824 -8.70 38.10 8.77
CA TRP A 824 -9.79 37.92 7.81
C TRP A 824 -10.00 39.18 6.96
N PHE A 825 -10.06 39.00 5.64
CA PHE A 825 -10.25 40.08 4.67
C PHE A 825 -11.39 39.75 3.71
N VAL A 826 -12.21 40.75 3.39
CA VAL A 826 -13.20 40.69 2.30
C VAL A 826 -12.64 41.53 1.15
N GLY A 827 -12.65 41.00 -0.07
CA GLY A 827 -12.08 41.74 -1.20
C GLY A 827 -12.32 41.12 -2.57
N PHE A 828 -11.71 41.75 -3.56
CA PHE A 828 -11.61 41.25 -4.93
C PHE A 828 -10.24 40.62 -5.11
N ASP A 829 -10.19 39.39 -5.60
CA ASP A 829 -8.97 38.80 -6.15
C ASP A 829 -8.99 39.08 -7.65
N HIS A 830 -7.97 39.79 -8.15
CA HIS A 830 -7.87 40.21 -9.54
C HIS A 830 -7.15 39.15 -10.39
#